data_AF-W2MWI0-F1
#
_entry.id   AF-W2MWI0-F1
#
_cell.length_a   1.000
_cell.length_b   1.000
_cell.length_c   1.000
_cell.angle_alpha   90.00
_cell.angle_beta   90.00
_cell.angle_gamma   90.00
#
_symmetry.space_group_name_H-M   'P 1'
#
loop_
_entity.id
_entity.type
_entity.pdbx_description
1 polymer ?
#
loop_
_entity_poly.entity_id
_entity_poly.type
_entity_poly.pdbx_seq_one_letter_code
_entity_poly.pdbx_strand_id
1 'polypeptide(L)'
;MGRIEKLLTPDRMLLGAWIVIGLIPYALMIRSYLNFVTPHQISETLVVPPGVEKETVNSTELCPVEGYLFGQVWWNIQVTHYYNTRHGRLCHFVIPQYNIHGNHLIGSERVKPYDTTPSSCYDDSYPFELYIYHGSFGYFSFYEEPTGTYCANDKTGYIVSRRFGTYDINGPSLVEDTGSTSYRKSYWYGITGALWVVYRGLVLRRSFIICKRYGQRCSNMSVRLRRKEAVVFVHEQLRLTAHGATKWHRIALLYLLIEGLMGDLFLLIANNGLLSKVQYISLGYNLSGMLLVTFETIESTNWLHERTRVFIKRLLFCYESSLLGEIVGAALQQPFLSQLNGSRAFKKSNNVNLVVSHYVWSIVGHCIFVLAVIGFIIIIRAVWAMIYVWWRHQTWSVFTASCCVDTALGKRNKMTMLGGYRWHDGKLYYKPDALRSFGLLKMEEEDGTECLALRKLHWFTVPRNDLVVIGTVSDDRVKPCNEHLGTGIVSFWGQSLGGDVEVVRNSGLSGEYQQMKQARVYCDDRGALPHVMSTGHTRYFTAQRKLLLVWLLAGIAPFVLQMRSYLKFVTPHKITQTLIVPSGIPEETTNLEELCPVRALFLSGVWWNVEPTHYYIVRGNRICHFVAPQYNTHGNYLIGPTKVDPYDTTPSNCADDSYAFDQYFYHGSFGYYSFYEEQTGTYCAKDNIVYIYGHGLGSFDINGSFLAKDRGNSGYRHSFYYGLVGSIWVTYRALVLRRSFISCKRYGRRCDEAGENLNRKEAVIFVQENLRLSAHGATIYHRFALVYLLVEGIMTDLFLLIANEGILAKIQYVSLGYNLSGFLLLIYEIVEASNCLREKYRLFFKRLWFSYETAFLGELLSAALQEQMITALNQANIFDKSKSTALAVSYYFWSLVGHGVFVLALTSFVLSVRTLWAIGYAWSRHQHHVRAIFTEPCCVDSVLKLRNKMTSLGGYRYDNGKLYYGASALKAFGLLQLEEKDGIEYLVLQKQYWLGTKRGNLFVIGTISGQGVEPCEERPCTSEVAFFNRRLGGTLDGSGSRRPLYIHVRREVTPINNF
;
A
#
# COMPACT_ATOMS: atom_id res chain seq x y z
N MET A 1 14.75 49.95 30.42
CA MET A 1 14.91 48.51 30.12
C MET A 1 14.13 47.58 31.06
N GLY A 2 14.36 47.59 32.38
CA GLY A 2 13.92 46.51 33.30
C GLY A 2 12.43 46.07 33.32
N ARG A 3 11.46 46.85 32.81
CA ARG A 3 10.07 46.38 32.62
C ARG A 3 9.93 45.31 31.52
N ILE A 4 10.77 45.35 30.49
CA ILE A 4 10.76 44.39 29.36
C ILE A 4 11.46 43.08 29.73
N GLU A 5 12.55 43.13 30.51
CA GLU A 5 13.23 41.91 30.98
C GLU A 5 12.34 41.08 31.91
N LYS A 6 11.53 41.71 32.78
CA LYS A 6 10.52 41.02 33.59
C LYS A 6 9.38 40.37 32.77
N LEU A 7 9.31 40.58 31.45
CA LEU A 7 8.35 39.92 30.55
C LEU A 7 8.91 38.66 29.86
N LEU A 8 10.24 38.52 29.75
CA LEU A 8 10.93 37.50 28.94
C LEU A 8 11.44 36.30 29.77
N THR A 9 10.57 35.67 30.57
CA THR A 9 10.91 34.41 31.25
C THR A 9 10.82 33.21 30.29
N PRO A 10 11.61 32.12 30.50
CA PRO A 10 11.54 30.91 29.68
C PRO A 10 10.11 30.36 29.50
N ASP A 11 9.36 30.31 30.59
CA ASP A 11 7.95 29.88 30.61
C ASP A 11 7.05 30.74 29.72
N ARG A 12 7.17 32.08 29.79
CA ARG A 12 6.38 33.00 28.96
C ARG A 12 6.73 32.91 27.48
N MET A 13 8.00 32.72 27.16
CA MET A 13 8.47 32.59 25.77
C MET A 13 8.03 31.26 25.13
N LEU A 14 8.09 30.17 25.88
CA LEU A 14 7.57 28.86 25.43
C LEU A 14 6.04 28.86 25.32
N LEU A 15 5.33 29.47 26.27
CA LEU A 15 3.87 29.61 26.22
C LEU A 15 3.43 30.45 25.01
N GLY A 16 4.07 31.60 24.76
CA GLY A 16 3.76 32.44 23.60
C GLY A 16 3.99 31.72 22.26
N ALA A 17 5.10 30.98 22.14
CA ALA A 17 5.36 30.16 20.96
C ALA A 17 4.34 29.01 20.79
N TRP A 18 3.93 28.36 21.88
CA TRP A 18 2.90 27.31 21.87
C TRP A 18 1.50 27.84 21.53
N ILE A 19 1.15 29.06 21.97
CA ILE A 19 -0.11 29.71 21.57
C ILE A 19 -0.12 29.96 20.06
N VAL A 20 0.94 30.57 19.52
CA VAL A 20 1.01 30.98 18.10
C VAL A 20 1.10 29.78 17.16
N ILE A 21 1.91 28.76 17.49
CA ILE A 21 2.22 27.64 16.58
C ILE A 21 1.31 26.43 16.82
N GLY A 22 0.74 26.31 18.02
CA GLY A 22 -0.13 25.19 18.42
C GLY A 22 -1.60 25.57 18.56
N LEU A 23 -1.91 26.49 19.49
CA LEU A 23 -3.30 26.76 19.88
C LEU A 23 -4.10 27.50 18.80
N ILE A 24 -3.53 28.50 18.14
CA ILE A 24 -4.25 29.28 17.11
C ILE A 24 -4.64 28.39 15.91
N PRO A 25 -3.73 27.61 15.29
CA PRO A 25 -4.11 26.66 14.23
C PRO A 25 -5.13 25.61 14.69
N TYR A 26 -5.03 25.14 15.94
CA TYR A 26 -5.99 24.19 16.50
C TYR A 26 -7.40 24.78 16.68
N ALA A 27 -7.49 26.05 17.12
CA ALA A 27 -8.76 26.76 17.25
C ALA A 27 -9.41 27.05 15.87
N LEU A 28 -8.60 27.40 14.86
CA LEU A 28 -9.06 27.53 13.47
C LEU A 28 -9.63 26.19 12.98
N MET A 29 -8.87 25.10 13.12
CA MET A 29 -9.30 23.75 12.72
C MET A 29 -10.57 23.26 13.46
N ILE A 30 -10.79 23.65 14.72
CA ILE A 30 -12.08 23.38 15.41
C ILE A 30 -13.22 24.13 14.74
N ARG A 31 -13.05 25.43 14.44
CA ARG A 31 -14.06 26.22 13.71
C ARG A 31 -14.34 25.60 12.33
N SER A 32 -13.30 25.17 11.62
CA SER A 32 -13.39 24.45 10.35
C SER A 32 -14.28 23.21 10.45
N TYR A 33 -13.98 22.33 11.41
CA TYR A 33 -14.74 21.10 11.62
C TYR A 33 -16.20 21.38 12.02
N LEU A 34 -16.44 22.36 12.91
CA LEU A 34 -17.79 22.75 13.33
C LEU A 34 -18.63 23.29 12.16
N ASN A 35 -18.05 24.11 11.28
CA ASN A 35 -18.74 24.58 10.06
C ASN A 35 -19.15 23.40 9.16
N PHE A 36 -18.26 22.43 8.94
CA PHE A 36 -18.51 21.32 8.00
C PHE A 36 -19.42 20.22 8.55
N VAL A 37 -19.48 20.00 9.88
CA VAL A 37 -20.37 19.02 10.52
C VAL A 37 -21.76 19.58 10.85
N THR A 38 -21.95 20.89 10.74
CA THR A 38 -23.26 21.53 10.88
C THR A 38 -24.15 21.13 9.70
N PRO A 39 -25.40 20.67 9.92
CA PRO A 39 -26.30 20.33 8.83
C PRO A 39 -26.67 21.55 7.98
N HIS A 40 -26.65 21.40 6.66
CA HIS A 40 -26.94 22.45 5.69
C HIS A 40 -28.23 22.18 4.90
N GLN A 41 -28.73 23.20 4.21
CA GLN A 41 -29.83 23.12 3.25
C GLN A 41 -29.40 23.88 1.99
N ILE A 42 -29.85 23.42 0.82
CA ILE A 42 -29.65 24.13 -0.45
C ILE A 42 -30.79 25.14 -0.62
N SER A 43 -30.47 26.34 -1.10
CA SER A 43 -31.47 27.37 -1.41
C SER A 43 -32.43 26.89 -2.51
N GLU A 44 -33.72 27.15 -2.34
CA GLU A 44 -34.80 26.64 -3.20
C GLU A 44 -34.63 27.05 -4.68
N THR A 45 -34.06 28.23 -4.95
CA THR A 45 -33.70 28.73 -6.29
C THR A 45 -32.72 27.84 -7.06
N LEU A 46 -31.97 26.98 -6.36
CA LEU A 46 -30.92 26.13 -6.92
C LEU A 46 -31.27 24.63 -6.94
N VAL A 47 -32.41 24.23 -6.38
CA VAL A 47 -32.89 22.84 -6.37
C VAL A 47 -33.75 22.59 -7.60
N VAL A 48 -33.53 21.48 -8.32
CA VAL A 48 -34.40 21.10 -9.44
C VAL A 48 -35.75 20.62 -8.88
N PRO A 49 -36.89 21.23 -9.26
CA PRO A 49 -38.20 20.76 -8.82
C PRO A 49 -38.52 19.34 -9.34
N PRO A 50 -39.23 18.49 -8.58
CA PRO A 50 -39.64 17.17 -9.05
C PRO A 50 -40.44 17.25 -10.36
N GLY A 51 -40.06 16.41 -11.35
CA GLY A 51 -40.73 16.34 -12.65
C GLY A 51 -40.26 17.35 -13.70
N VAL A 52 -39.20 18.14 -13.45
CA VAL A 52 -38.56 18.96 -14.49
C VAL A 52 -37.54 18.10 -15.27
N GLU A 53 -37.66 18.08 -16.59
CA GLU A 53 -36.78 17.29 -17.47
C GLU A 53 -35.40 17.94 -17.69
N LYS A 54 -34.45 17.10 -18.10
CA LYS A 54 -33.04 17.43 -18.31
C LYS A 54 -32.75 17.73 -19.78
N GLU A 55 -32.38 18.97 -20.07
CA GLU A 55 -32.11 19.43 -21.44
C GLU A 55 -30.59 19.57 -21.70
N THR A 56 -30.15 19.20 -22.91
CA THR A 56 -28.72 19.24 -23.32
C THR A 56 -28.47 20.07 -24.59
N VAL A 57 -29.52 20.34 -25.37
CA VAL A 57 -29.47 21.06 -26.66
C VAL A 57 -28.95 22.49 -26.45
N ASN A 58 -27.98 22.92 -27.25
CA ASN A 58 -27.35 24.24 -27.19
C ASN A 58 -26.90 24.68 -25.77
N SER A 59 -26.60 23.73 -24.88
CA SER A 59 -26.29 24.01 -23.47
C SER A 59 -25.12 24.98 -23.26
N THR A 60 -24.12 25.00 -24.16
CA THR A 60 -22.99 25.95 -24.12
C THR A 60 -23.34 27.37 -24.58
N GLU A 61 -24.48 27.57 -25.25
CA GLU A 61 -25.01 28.88 -25.63
C GLU A 61 -26.00 29.38 -24.57
N LEU A 62 -26.88 28.48 -24.10
CA LEU A 62 -27.93 28.76 -23.11
C LEU A 62 -27.41 28.88 -21.67
N CYS A 63 -26.21 28.36 -21.39
CA CYS A 63 -25.46 28.48 -20.14
C CYS A 63 -24.01 28.92 -20.47
N PRO A 64 -23.77 30.22 -20.74
CA PRO A 64 -22.55 30.70 -21.40
C PRO A 64 -21.27 30.69 -20.54
N VAL A 65 -21.33 30.29 -19.27
CA VAL A 65 -20.22 30.41 -18.30
C VAL A 65 -19.05 29.48 -18.64
N GLU A 66 -17.86 30.04 -18.89
CA GLU A 66 -16.65 29.25 -19.23
C GLU A 66 -15.75 28.92 -18.02
N GLY A 67 -15.97 29.59 -16.88
CA GLY A 67 -15.25 29.36 -15.64
C GLY A 67 -15.67 30.33 -14.53
N TYR A 68 -15.06 30.19 -13.36
CA TYR A 68 -15.26 31.12 -12.25
C TYR A 68 -13.96 31.45 -11.51
N LEU A 69 -13.91 32.66 -10.96
CA LEU A 69 -12.87 33.09 -10.02
C LEU A 69 -13.42 32.95 -8.59
N PHE A 70 -12.83 32.03 -7.82
CA PHE A 70 -13.29 31.66 -6.49
C PHE A 70 -12.10 31.42 -5.55
N GLY A 71 -12.09 32.04 -4.37
CA GLY A 71 -10.89 32.09 -3.50
C GLY A 71 -9.69 32.82 -4.11
N GLN A 72 -9.94 33.67 -5.12
CA GLN A 72 -8.94 34.29 -6.01
C GLN A 72 -8.17 33.25 -6.87
N VAL A 73 -8.69 32.02 -6.99
CA VAL A 73 -8.20 30.97 -7.88
C VAL A 73 -9.15 30.83 -9.07
N TRP A 74 -8.61 30.68 -10.29
CA TRP A 74 -9.40 30.36 -11.49
C TRP A 74 -9.81 28.88 -11.50
N TRP A 75 -11.05 28.60 -11.90
CA TRP A 75 -11.57 27.25 -12.06
C TRP A 75 -12.23 27.10 -13.44
N ASN A 76 -11.75 26.16 -14.26
CA ASN A 76 -12.50 25.75 -15.45
C ASN A 76 -13.76 25.02 -14.98
N ILE A 77 -14.90 25.34 -15.58
CA ILE A 77 -16.08 24.50 -15.50
C ILE A 77 -16.38 23.90 -16.87
N GLN A 78 -17.21 22.86 -16.90
CA GLN A 78 -17.89 22.43 -18.11
C GLN A 78 -19.37 22.22 -17.80
N VAL A 79 -20.23 22.99 -18.45
CA VAL A 79 -21.68 22.72 -18.46
C VAL A 79 -21.92 21.38 -19.16
N THR A 80 -22.88 20.60 -18.66
CA THR A 80 -23.26 19.32 -19.26
C THR A 80 -24.73 19.23 -19.62
N HIS A 81 -25.60 19.94 -18.90
CA HIS A 81 -27.04 19.99 -19.11
C HIS A 81 -27.64 21.19 -18.35
N TYR A 82 -28.92 21.48 -18.56
CA TYR A 82 -29.68 22.45 -17.79
C TYR A 82 -31.13 21.98 -17.56
N TYR A 83 -31.84 22.73 -16.73
CA TYR A 83 -33.25 22.56 -16.40
C TYR A 83 -33.95 23.93 -16.55
N ASN A 84 -35.09 23.99 -17.21
CA ASN A 84 -35.92 25.21 -17.25
C ASN A 84 -36.85 25.20 -16.02
N THR A 85 -36.68 26.16 -15.10
CA THR A 85 -37.42 26.24 -13.82
C THR A 85 -38.23 27.53 -13.70
N ARG A 86 -39.09 27.61 -12.67
CA ARG A 86 -39.84 28.85 -12.33
C ARG A 86 -38.94 30.03 -11.92
N HIS A 87 -37.69 29.76 -11.53
CA HIS A 87 -36.71 30.79 -11.14
C HIS A 87 -35.74 31.16 -12.27
N GLY A 88 -35.92 30.59 -13.47
CA GLY A 88 -35.02 30.74 -14.62
C GLY A 88 -34.36 29.44 -15.01
N ARG A 89 -33.31 29.52 -15.84
CA ARG A 89 -32.56 28.35 -16.31
C ARG A 89 -31.49 27.96 -15.30
N LEU A 90 -31.61 26.76 -14.76
CA LEU A 90 -30.66 26.18 -13.84
C LEU A 90 -29.67 25.30 -14.60
N CYS A 91 -28.40 25.70 -14.63
CA CYS A 91 -27.36 25.11 -15.45
C CYS A 91 -26.45 24.19 -14.62
N HIS A 92 -26.37 22.90 -14.97
CA HIS A 92 -25.52 21.94 -14.26
C HIS A 92 -24.11 21.90 -14.86
N PHE A 93 -23.11 22.05 -14.00
CA PHE A 93 -21.70 22.10 -14.36
C PHE A 93 -20.86 21.11 -13.55
N VAL A 94 -19.74 20.70 -14.15
CA VAL A 94 -18.74 19.83 -13.52
C VAL A 94 -17.35 20.46 -13.55
N ILE A 95 -16.52 20.13 -12.57
CA ILE A 95 -15.05 20.35 -12.61
C ILE A 95 -14.38 18.97 -12.57
N PRO A 96 -14.06 18.38 -13.75
CA PRO A 96 -13.75 16.96 -13.86
C PRO A 96 -12.55 16.54 -13.02
N GLN A 97 -11.44 17.28 -13.10
CA GLN A 97 -10.18 16.96 -12.40
C GLN A 97 -10.25 17.07 -10.87
N TYR A 98 -11.38 17.50 -10.31
CA TYR A 98 -11.60 17.56 -8.86
C TYR A 98 -12.90 16.87 -8.41
N ASN A 99 -13.68 16.23 -9.29
CA ASN A 99 -14.98 15.62 -8.95
C ASN A 99 -15.92 16.62 -8.23
N ILE A 100 -15.99 17.85 -8.77
CA ILE A 100 -16.96 18.86 -8.33
C ILE A 100 -18.15 18.83 -9.28
N HIS A 101 -19.35 18.89 -8.72
CA HIS A 101 -20.62 18.98 -9.44
C HIS A 101 -21.49 20.04 -8.78
N GLY A 102 -22.37 20.68 -9.55
CA GLY A 102 -23.20 21.74 -9.01
C GLY A 102 -24.16 22.31 -10.03
N ASN A 103 -25.14 23.05 -9.54
CA ASN A 103 -26.09 23.82 -10.33
C ASN A 103 -25.83 25.30 -10.12
N HIS A 104 -25.87 26.11 -11.19
CA HIS A 104 -25.80 27.56 -11.14
C HIS A 104 -26.99 28.23 -11.82
N LEU A 105 -27.32 29.44 -11.37
CA LEU A 105 -28.37 30.29 -11.89
C LEU A 105 -27.80 31.69 -12.19
N ILE A 106 -28.08 32.22 -13.38
CA ILE A 106 -27.81 33.61 -13.76
C ILE A 106 -29.14 34.36 -13.77
N GLY A 107 -29.26 35.45 -13.02
CA GLY A 107 -30.47 36.28 -13.04
C GLY A 107 -30.55 37.20 -14.26
N SER A 108 -31.77 37.60 -14.62
CA SER A 108 -32.07 38.37 -15.84
C SER A 108 -31.75 39.87 -15.77
N GLU A 109 -31.65 40.44 -14.58
CA GLU A 109 -31.43 41.88 -14.38
C GLU A 109 -29.96 42.18 -14.09
N ARG A 110 -29.47 43.32 -14.59
CA ARG A 110 -28.11 43.80 -14.25
C ARG A 110 -28.07 44.29 -12.80
N VAL A 111 -26.99 43.94 -12.10
CA VAL A 111 -26.78 44.31 -10.69
C VAL A 111 -25.41 44.95 -10.51
N LYS A 112 -25.23 45.66 -9.38
CA LYS A 112 -23.91 46.17 -9.02
C LYS A 112 -22.92 45.00 -8.89
N PRO A 113 -21.74 45.06 -9.51
CA PRO A 113 -20.70 44.02 -9.40
C PRO A 113 -20.27 43.78 -7.95
N TYR A 114 -19.93 42.53 -7.61
CA TYR A 114 -19.23 42.19 -6.37
C TYR A 114 -17.80 42.74 -6.37
N ASP A 115 -17.25 43.03 -5.18
CA ASP A 115 -15.89 43.58 -4.97
C ASP A 115 -14.74 42.73 -5.57
N THR A 116 -15.02 41.49 -5.97
CA THR A 116 -14.08 40.56 -6.64
C THR A 116 -14.10 40.66 -8.17
N THR A 117 -15.02 41.44 -8.74
CA THR A 117 -15.26 41.59 -10.19
C THR A 117 -14.35 42.68 -10.77
N PRO A 118 -13.73 42.51 -11.95
CA PRO A 118 -12.90 43.53 -12.56
C PRO A 118 -13.72 44.73 -13.07
N SER A 119 -13.08 45.90 -13.17
CA SER A 119 -13.70 47.14 -13.67
C SER A 119 -14.20 47.03 -15.11
N SER A 120 -13.64 46.12 -15.92
CA SER A 120 -14.08 45.80 -17.29
C SER A 120 -15.45 45.11 -17.39
N CYS A 121 -16.08 44.80 -16.25
CA CYS A 121 -17.34 44.07 -16.15
C CYS A 121 -18.45 44.87 -15.42
N TYR A 122 -18.17 46.11 -15.00
CA TYR A 122 -19.07 46.86 -14.11
C TYR A 122 -20.46 47.13 -14.72
N ASP A 123 -20.53 47.41 -16.03
CA ASP A 123 -21.78 47.77 -16.71
C ASP A 123 -22.56 46.56 -17.26
N ASP A 124 -22.01 45.34 -17.16
CA ASP A 124 -22.55 44.11 -17.76
C ASP A 124 -22.42 42.89 -16.82
N SER A 125 -22.72 43.15 -15.53
CA SER A 125 -22.74 42.17 -14.43
C SER A 125 -24.17 41.75 -14.07
N TYR A 126 -24.38 40.44 -13.92
CA TYR A 126 -25.66 39.81 -13.59
C TYR A 126 -25.52 39.00 -12.28
N PRO A 127 -26.57 38.86 -11.44
CA PRO A 127 -26.45 38.14 -10.18
C PRO A 127 -26.28 36.65 -10.46
N PHE A 128 -25.41 36.01 -9.68
CA PHE A 128 -24.98 34.63 -9.91
C PHE A 128 -25.03 33.84 -8.60
N GLU A 129 -25.88 32.83 -8.55
CA GLU A 129 -26.02 31.90 -7.41
C GLU A 129 -25.64 30.49 -7.86
N LEU A 130 -24.98 29.71 -6.98
CA LEU A 130 -24.73 28.30 -7.22
C LEU A 130 -24.54 27.50 -5.93
N TYR A 131 -24.59 26.17 -6.04
CA TYR A 131 -23.95 25.29 -5.08
C TYR A 131 -22.88 24.43 -5.76
N ILE A 132 -21.95 23.93 -4.95
CA ILE A 132 -21.04 22.85 -5.32
C ILE A 132 -21.07 21.75 -4.27
N TYR A 133 -20.95 20.51 -4.74
CA TYR A 133 -20.38 19.42 -3.96
C TYR A 133 -19.07 18.97 -4.58
N HIS A 134 -18.04 18.76 -3.76
CA HIS A 134 -16.79 18.11 -4.13
C HIS A 134 -16.70 16.75 -3.46
N GLY A 135 -16.62 15.66 -4.24
CA GLY A 135 -16.50 14.30 -3.71
C GLY A 135 -15.08 13.96 -3.26
N SER A 136 -14.94 13.65 -1.96
CA SER A 136 -13.66 13.38 -1.29
C SER A 136 -13.14 11.94 -1.52
N PHE A 137 -12.07 11.55 -0.82
CA PHE A 137 -11.46 10.20 -0.82
C PHE A 137 -12.25 9.15 0.01
N GLY A 138 -13.44 9.51 0.48
CA GLY A 138 -14.41 8.63 1.15
C GLY A 138 -15.81 8.80 0.57
N TYR A 139 -16.82 8.11 1.11
CA TYR A 139 -18.21 8.24 0.68
C TYR A 139 -18.87 9.51 1.26
N PHE A 140 -18.27 10.67 1.00
CA PHE A 140 -18.80 11.97 1.38
C PHE A 140 -18.27 13.07 0.44
N SER A 141 -19.01 14.17 0.42
CA SER A 141 -18.66 15.39 -0.30
C SER A 141 -18.64 16.61 0.61
N PHE A 142 -17.73 17.54 0.33
CA PHE A 142 -17.77 18.90 0.89
C PHE A 142 -18.79 19.73 0.12
N TYR A 143 -19.63 20.47 0.84
CA TYR A 143 -20.65 21.36 0.28
C TYR A 143 -20.23 22.82 0.47
N GLU A 144 -20.40 23.62 -0.58
CA GLU A 144 -20.42 25.08 -0.49
C GLU A 144 -21.59 25.66 -1.29
N GLU A 145 -22.09 26.82 -0.86
CA GLU A 145 -23.07 27.62 -1.60
C GLU A 145 -22.47 29.01 -1.91
N PRO A 146 -21.83 29.19 -3.08
CA PRO A 146 -21.31 30.50 -3.49
C PRO A 146 -22.36 31.44 -4.10
N THR A 147 -22.17 32.74 -3.88
CA THR A 147 -22.95 33.82 -4.48
C THR A 147 -22.01 34.90 -5.03
N GLY A 148 -22.40 35.60 -6.09
CA GLY A 148 -21.54 36.58 -6.74
C GLY A 148 -22.18 37.27 -7.94
N THR A 149 -21.35 37.68 -8.90
CA THR A 149 -21.79 38.27 -10.18
C THR A 149 -21.14 37.57 -11.37
N TYR A 150 -21.93 37.27 -12.39
CA TYR A 150 -21.50 36.79 -13.70
C TYR A 150 -21.24 37.98 -14.61
N CYS A 151 -20.08 38.03 -15.26
CA CYS A 151 -19.75 39.01 -16.29
C CYS A 151 -19.99 38.43 -17.68
N ALA A 152 -20.82 39.09 -18.50
CA ALA A 152 -21.09 38.62 -19.86
C ALA A 152 -19.94 38.92 -20.85
N ASN A 153 -19.13 39.95 -20.58
CA ASN A 153 -17.99 40.37 -21.41
C ASN A 153 -16.87 39.30 -21.50
N ASP A 154 -16.55 38.63 -20.38
CA ASP A 154 -15.52 37.59 -20.30
C ASP A 154 -16.05 36.19 -19.93
N LYS A 155 -17.38 36.06 -19.78
CA LYS A 155 -18.10 34.84 -19.40
C LYS A 155 -17.69 34.22 -18.06
N THR A 156 -17.17 35.02 -17.13
CA THR A 156 -16.66 34.54 -15.83
C THR A 156 -17.64 34.80 -14.69
N GLY A 157 -17.83 33.81 -13.82
CA GLY A 157 -18.48 33.99 -12.51
C GLY A 157 -17.48 34.50 -11.47
N TYR A 158 -17.74 35.66 -10.86
CA TYR A 158 -16.95 36.23 -9.77
C TYR A 158 -17.65 36.01 -8.44
N ILE A 159 -17.20 35.03 -7.65
CA ILE A 159 -18.00 34.44 -6.56
C ILE A 159 -17.29 34.39 -5.20
N VAL A 160 -18.10 34.44 -4.14
CA VAL A 160 -17.68 34.33 -2.74
C VAL A 160 -18.57 33.32 -2.01
N SER A 161 -18.03 32.59 -1.02
CA SER A 161 -18.78 31.49 -0.39
C SER A 161 -19.68 31.97 0.75
N ARG A 162 -20.93 31.50 0.78
CA ARG A 162 -21.97 31.94 1.72
C ARG A 162 -22.34 30.90 2.76
N ARG A 163 -22.34 29.60 2.39
CA ARG A 163 -22.64 28.46 3.29
C ARG A 163 -21.65 27.32 3.07
N PHE A 164 -21.51 26.48 4.10
CA PHE A 164 -20.66 25.28 4.13
C PHE A 164 -21.43 24.11 4.71
N GLY A 165 -20.97 22.90 4.41
CA GLY A 165 -21.45 21.67 5.02
C GLY A 165 -20.76 20.44 4.44
N THR A 166 -21.29 19.27 4.73
CA THR A 166 -20.84 17.99 4.15
C THR A 166 -22.03 17.06 3.95
N TYR A 167 -21.97 16.12 3.02
CA TYR A 167 -23.05 15.14 2.81
C TYR A 167 -22.46 13.78 2.42
N ASP A 168 -23.05 12.68 2.89
CA ASP A 168 -22.61 11.31 2.58
C ASP A 168 -23.04 10.89 1.16
N ILE A 169 -22.39 11.49 0.16
CA ILE A 169 -22.62 11.29 -1.27
C ILE A 169 -21.28 11.40 -2.02
N ASN A 170 -21.12 10.65 -3.10
CA ASN A 170 -19.98 10.73 -4.02
C ASN A 170 -20.34 10.04 -5.37
N GLY A 171 -19.39 9.96 -6.31
CA GLY A 171 -19.54 9.19 -7.55
C GLY A 171 -20.65 9.71 -8.47
N PRO A 172 -21.24 8.85 -9.32
CA PRO A 172 -22.37 9.23 -10.17
C PRO A 172 -23.59 9.72 -9.40
N SER A 173 -23.82 9.30 -8.15
CA SER A 173 -24.86 9.89 -7.27
C SER A 173 -24.74 11.41 -7.18
N LEU A 174 -23.50 11.93 -7.25
CA LEU A 174 -23.20 13.36 -7.16
C LEU A 174 -23.38 14.11 -8.50
N VAL A 175 -23.30 13.38 -9.62
CA VAL A 175 -23.64 13.88 -10.97
C VAL A 175 -25.16 14.04 -11.10
N GLU A 176 -25.91 13.17 -10.45
CA GLU A 176 -27.37 13.06 -10.52
C GLU A 176 -28.08 13.78 -9.36
N ASP A 177 -27.34 14.43 -8.45
CA ASP A 177 -27.91 15.18 -7.32
C ASP A 177 -28.59 16.49 -7.77
N THR A 178 -29.91 16.41 -7.90
CA THR A 178 -30.83 17.54 -8.15
C THR A 178 -30.92 18.57 -7.01
N GLY A 179 -30.30 18.28 -5.86
CA GLY A 179 -30.37 19.08 -4.65
C GLY A 179 -31.59 18.74 -3.77
N SER A 180 -31.72 19.43 -2.63
CA SER A 180 -32.87 19.30 -1.74
C SER A 180 -32.91 20.44 -0.74
N THR A 181 -34.13 20.88 -0.40
CA THR A 181 -34.42 21.80 0.71
C THR A 181 -34.38 21.13 2.09
N SER A 182 -34.24 19.80 2.16
CA SER A 182 -34.08 19.05 3.40
C SER A 182 -32.68 19.22 4.02
N TYR A 183 -32.57 19.03 5.34
CA TYR A 183 -31.28 19.10 6.04
C TYR A 183 -30.35 17.93 5.65
N ARG A 184 -29.20 18.26 5.07
CA ARG A 184 -28.12 17.35 4.70
C ARG A 184 -26.94 17.47 5.67
N LYS A 185 -26.23 16.37 5.92
CA LYS A 185 -25.01 16.29 6.76
C LYS A 185 -24.22 15.02 6.42
N SER A 186 -22.90 14.99 6.70
CA SER A 186 -22.10 13.76 6.64
C SER A 186 -21.86 13.18 8.03
N TYR A 187 -22.25 11.91 8.22
CA TYR A 187 -21.83 11.12 9.37
C TYR A 187 -20.38 10.65 9.24
N TRP A 188 -19.92 10.34 8.02
CA TRP A 188 -18.54 9.88 7.79
C TRP A 188 -17.51 10.96 8.17
N TYR A 189 -17.64 12.17 7.61
CA TYR A 189 -16.77 13.30 7.93
C TYR A 189 -16.89 13.74 9.40
N GLY A 190 -18.09 13.67 9.98
CA GLY A 190 -18.29 13.89 11.41
C GLY A 190 -17.39 12.98 12.25
N ILE A 191 -17.35 11.68 11.94
CA ILE A 191 -16.53 10.70 12.68
C ILE A 191 -15.04 10.88 12.39
N THR A 192 -14.61 10.95 11.12
CA THR A 192 -13.17 11.05 10.78
C THR A 192 -12.57 12.40 11.20
N GLY A 193 -13.32 13.48 11.01
CA GLY A 193 -12.98 14.82 11.48
C GLY A 193 -12.87 14.89 13.00
N ALA A 194 -13.83 14.35 13.75
CA ALA A 194 -13.76 14.30 15.21
C ALA A 194 -12.51 13.54 15.70
N LEU A 195 -12.19 12.39 15.10
CA LEU A 195 -10.97 11.63 15.44
C LEU A 195 -9.69 12.45 15.21
N TRP A 196 -9.62 13.21 14.11
CA TRP A 196 -8.48 14.08 13.81
C TRP A 196 -8.38 15.28 14.77
N VAL A 197 -9.50 15.93 15.08
CA VAL A 197 -9.57 17.02 16.07
C VAL A 197 -9.11 16.53 17.44
N VAL A 198 -9.66 15.42 17.95
CA VAL A 198 -9.26 14.81 19.22
C VAL A 198 -7.77 14.45 19.21
N TYR A 199 -7.28 13.84 18.12
CA TYR A 199 -5.87 13.49 17.97
C TYR A 199 -4.94 14.71 18.08
N ARG A 200 -5.23 15.78 17.34
CA ARG A 200 -4.47 17.04 17.39
C ARG A 200 -4.56 17.70 18.77
N GLY A 201 -5.70 17.65 19.45
CA GLY A 201 -5.88 18.15 20.82
C GLY A 201 -5.02 17.41 21.85
N LEU A 202 -4.89 16.08 21.72
CA LEU A 202 -4.01 15.28 22.56
C LEU A 202 -2.52 15.61 22.33
N VAL A 203 -2.10 15.81 21.08
CA VAL A 203 -0.74 16.28 20.73
C VAL A 203 -0.47 17.67 21.30
N LEU A 204 -1.43 18.60 21.18
CA LEU A 204 -1.32 19.96 21.70
C LEU A 204 -1.20 19.99 23.24
N ARG A 205 -2.02 19.19 23.94
CA ARG A 205 -1.94 18.98 25.40
C ARG A 205 -0.60 18.37 25.83
N ARG A 206 -0.11 17.35 25.10
CA ARG A 206 1.21 16.74 25.35
C ARG A 206 2.32 17.79 25.24
N SER A 207 2.30 18.59 24.16
CA SER A 207 3.26 19.67 23.94
C SER A 207 3.22 20.70 25.06
N PHE A 208 2.04 21.15 25.50
CA PHE A 208 1.90 22.12 26.60
C PHE A 208 2.59 21.67 27.89
N ILE A 209 2.35 20.41 28.29
CA ILE A 209 2.92 19.85 29.52
C ILE A 209 4.46 19.78 29.43
N ILE A 210 5.01 19.40 28.28
CA ILE A 210 6.47 19.34 28.08
C ILE A 210 7.07 20.75 28.07
N CYS A 211 6.47 21.70 27.36
CA CYS A 211 6.92 23.09 27.31
C CYS A 211 6.91 23.75 28.70
N LYS A 212 5.86 23.55 29.51
CA LYS A 212 5.81 24.05 30.89
C LYS A 212 6.91 23.45 31.77
N ARG A 213 7.14 22.14 31.72
CA ARG A 213 8.22 21.48 32.48
C ARG A 213 9.62 21.94 32.04
N TYR A 214 9.79 22.22 30.75
CA TYR A 214 11.06 22.69 30.21
C TYR A 214 11.34 24.15 30.59
N GLY A 215 10.33 25.02 30.52
CA GLY A 215 10.39 26.39 31.03
C GLY A 215 10.79 26.44 32.51
N GLN A 216 10.08 25.69 33.36
CA GLN A 216 10.41 25.54 34.77
C GLN A 216 11.84 25.05 35.00
N ARG A 217 12.35 24.10 34.20
CA ARG A 217 13.74 23.64 34.31
C ARG A 217 14.75 24.72 33.93
N CYS A 218 14.52 25.46 32.84
CA CYS A 218 15.37 26.59 32.47
C CYS A 218 15.37 27.67 33.56
N SER A 219 14.19 28.00 34.10
CA SER A 219 14.02 28.95 35.21
C SER A 219 14.76 28.51 36.48
N ASN A 220 14.66 27.23 36.88
CA ASN A 220 15.38 26.69 38.03
C ASN A 220 16.92 26.65 37.84
N MET A 221 17.39 26.56 36.59
CA MET A 221 18.82 26.55 36.25
C MET A 221 19.35 27.96 35.89
N SER A 222 18.55 29.01 36.08
CA SER A 222 18.86 30.40 35.70
C SER A 222 19.19 30.62 34.21
N VAL A 223 18.80 29.69 33.32
CA VAL A 223 19.11 29.74 31.89
C VAL A 223 18.03 30.53 31.13
N ARG A 224 18.43 31.66 30.53
CA ARG A 224 17.58 32.42 29.59
C ARG A 224 17.45 31.67 28.26
N LEU A 225 16.23 31.60 27.71
CA LEU A 225 15.97 31.14 26.33
C LEU A 225 15.86 32.34 25.38
N ARG A 226 16.32 32.19 24.13
CA ARG A 226 16.04 33.17 23.06
C ARG A 226 14.82 32.77 22.23
N ARG A 227 14.18 33.74 21.55
CA ARG A 227 12.93 33.53 20.79
C ARG A 227 13.02 32.38 19.77
N LYS A 228 14.15 32.25 19.06
CA LYS A 228 14.38 31.15 18.11
C LYS A 228 14.44 29.77 18.79
N GLU A 229 15.07 29.69 19.96
CA GLU A 229 15.22 28.44 20.73
C GLU A 229 13.86 27.94 21.23
N ALA A 230 13.05 28.84 21.79
CA ALA A 230 11.69 28.52 22.24
C ALA A 230 10.76 28.07 21.09
N VAL A 231 10.86 28.70 19.92
CA VAL A 231 10.09 28.32 18.71
C VAL A 231 10.49 26.94 18.18
N VAL A 232 11.80 26.65 18.07
CA VAL A 232 12.30 25.33 17.65
C VAL A 232 11.84 24.25 18.63
N PHE A 233 11.99 24.48 19.94
CA PHE A 233 11.60 23.51 20.97
C PHE A 233 10.10 23.16 20.90
N VAL A 234 9.22 24.18 20.82
CA VAL A 234 7.77 23.99 20.68
C VAL A 234 7.42 23.19 19.41
N HIS A 235 8.08 23.47 18.29
CA HIS A 235 7.80 22.81 17.01
C HIS A 235 8.22 21.33 16.96
N GLU A 236 9.22 20.93 17.76
CA GLU A 236 9.54 19.52 18.01
C GLU A 236 8.47 18.85 18.90
N GLN A 237 7.99 19.52 19.95
CA GLN A 237 6.98 18.91 20.86
C GLN A 237 5.59 18.74 20.20
N LEU A 238 5.30 19.54 19.17
CA LEU A 238 4.11 19.42 18.29
C LEU A 238 4.25 18.34 17.20
N ARG A 239 5.34 17.55 17.17
CA ARG A 239 5.52 16.43 16.22
C ARG A 239 4.37 15.42 16.30
N LEU A 240 3.80 15.08 15.15
CA LEU A 240 2.67 14.14 15.06
C LEU A 240 3.07 12.72 15.49
N THR A 241 4.25 12.24 15.09
CA THR A 241 4.75 10.91 15.46
C THR A 241 5.44 10.89 16.83
N ALA A 242 5.15 9.86 17.62
CA ALA A 242 5.94 9.54 18.81
C ALA A 242 7.29 8.90 18.44
N HIS A 243 8.28 8.99 19.33
CA HIS A 243 9.51 8.20 19.22
C HIS A 243 9.15 6.70 19.28
N GLY A 244 9.58 5.94 18.26
CA GLY A 244 9.21 4.52 18.10
C GLY A 244 7.91 4.26 17.35
N ALA A 245 7.29 5.26 16.70
CA ALA A 245 6.13 5.06 15.83
C ALA A 245 6.39 3.98 14.75
N THR A 246 5.40 3.10 14.52
CA THR A 246 5.45 2.04 13.49
C THR A 246 5.22 2.61 12.08
N LYS A 247 5.34 1.76 11.04
CA LYS A 247 4.96 2.15 9.67
C LYS A 247 3.45 2.37 9.54
N TRP A 248 2.65 1.46 10.10
CA TRP A 248 1.18 1.58 10.13
C TRP A 248 0.70 2.86 10.80
N HIS A 249 1.33 3.27 11.92
CA HIS A 249 0.95 4.53 12.58
C HIS A 249 1.25 5.75 11.69
N ARG A 250 2.32 5.72 10.87
CA ARG A 250 2.60 6.80 9.91
C ARG A 250 1.63 6.81 8.74
N ILE A 251 1.22 5.65 8.24
CA ILE A 251 0.22 5.53 7.17
C ILE A 251 -1.14 6.07 7.64
N ALA A 252 -1.59 5.68 8.84
CA ALA A 252 -2.84 6.18 9.43
C ALA A 252 -2.79 7.71 9.68
N LEU A 253 -1.65 8.24 10.15
CA LEU A 253 -1.45 9.69 10.28
C LEU A 253 -1.41 10.41 8.93
N LEU A 254 -0.87 9.79 7.89
CA LEU A 254 -0.83 10.36 6.54
C LEU A 254 -2.25 10.47 5.96
N TYR A 255 -3.08 9.44 6.14
CA TYR A 255 -4.50 9.46 5.76
C TYR A 255 -5.27 10.57 6.48
N LEU A 256 -5.21 10.64 7.82
CA LEU A 256 -5.88 11.70 8.59
C LEU A 256 -5.37 13.11 8.24
N LEU A 257 -4.10 13.23 7.84
CA LEU A 257 -3.56 14.50 7.38
C LEU A 257 -4.05 14.88 5.98
N ILE A 258 -4.29 13.91 5.08
CA ILE A 258 -4.93 14.16 3.78
C ILE A 258 -6.38 14.63 3.96
N GLU A 259 -7.18 13.99 4.82
CA GLU A 259 -8.55 14.45 5.12
C GLU A 259 -8.54 15.87 5.73
N GLY A 260 -7.57 16.15 6.61
CA GLY A 260 -7.34 17.50 7.14
C GLY A 260 -6.88 18.53 6.09
N LEU A 261 -6.08 18.11 5.11
CA LEU A 261 -5.63 18.94 3.99
C LEU A 261 -6.81 19.36 3.10
N MET A 262 -7.75 18.44 2.84
CA MET A 262 -8.95 18.73 2.05
C MET A 262 -9.83 19.76 2.76
N GLY A 263 -10.09 19.59 4.07
CA GLY A 263 -10.83 20.59 4.85
C GLY A 263 -10.15 21.96 4.89
N ASP A 264 -8.82 21.99 4.94
CA ASP A 264 -8.05 23.25 4.84
C ASP A 264 -8.16 23.91 3.46
N LEU A 265 -8.25 23.11 2.38
CA LEU A 265 -8.35 23.55 1.00
C LEU A 265 -9.70 24.20 0.68
N PHE A 266 -10.83 23.61 1.09
CA PHE A 266 -12.15 24.25 0.91
C PHE A 266 -12.23 25.58 1.64
N LEU A 267 -11.80 25.65 2.90
CA LEU A 267 -11.84 26.90 3.66
C LEU A 267 -10.88 27.97 3.15
N LEU A 268 -9.91 27.60 2.31
CA LEU A 268 -9.01 28.51 1.59
C LEU A 268 -9.66 29.11 0.34
N ILE A 269 -10.56 28.36 -0.30
CA ILE A 269 -11.39 28.83 -1.42
C ILE A 269 -12.56 29.69 -0.89
N ALA A 270 -13.16 29.26 0.22
CA ALA A 270 -14.25 29.90 0.92
C ALA A 270 -13.98 31.33 1.41
N ASN A 271 -12.76 31.59 1.88
CA ASN A 271 -12.41 32.84 2.55
C ASN A 271 -11.73 33.84 1.60
N ASN A 272 -11.85 35.12 1.92
CA ASN A 272 -11.19 36.22 1.21
C ASN A 272 -10.31 37.08 2.15
N GLY A 273 -9.50 37.96 1.57
CA GLY A 273 -8.76 39.00 2.30
C GLY A 273 -7.62 38.47 3.18
N LEU A 274 -7.67 38.77 4.48
CA LEU A 274 -6.63 38.36 5.44
C LEU A 274 -6.78 36.89 5.87
N LEU A 275 -8.02 36.39 5.96
CA LEU A 275 -8.32 35.04 6.46
C LEU A 275 -7.82 33.95 5.51
N SER A 276 -7.99 34.14 4.19
CA SER A 276 -7.42 33.21 3.20
C SER A 276 -5.91 33.14 3.30
N LYS A 277 -5.20 34.26 3.49
CA LYS A 277 -3.73 34.28 3.67
C LYS A 277 -3.28 33.49 4.90
N VAL A 278 -4.02 33.54 6.01
CA VAL A 278 -3.77 32.68 7.18
C VAL A 278 -4.05 31.21 6.86
N GLN A 279 -5.10 30.91 6.09
CA GLN A 279 -5.47 29.57 5.69
C GLN A 279 -4.45 28.93 4.71
N TYR A 280 -3.89 29.70 3.77
CA TYR A 280 -2.76 29.28 2.93
C TYR A 280 -1.52 28.90 3.76
N ILE A 281 -1.26 29.59 4.87
CA ILE A 281 -0.18 29.22 5.81
C ILE A 281 -0.50 27.91 6.54
N SER A 282 -1.77 27.66 6.92
CA SER A 282 -2.22 26.37 7.47
C SER A 282 -2.03 25.22 6.47
N LEU A 283 -2.44 25.43 5.21
CA LEU A 283 -2.25 24.46 4.14
C LEU A 283 -0.76 24.14 3.92
N GLY A 284 0.09 25.18 3.84
CA GLY A 284 1.54 25.02 3.74
C GLY A 284 2.15 24.25 4.93
N TYR A 285 1.68 24.50 6.15
CA TYR A 285 2.08 23.78 7.35
C TYR A 285 1.64 22.30 7.32
N ASN A 286 0.42 22.00 6.86
CA ASN A 286 -0.06 20.64 6.71
C ASN A 286 0.71 19.89 5.59
N LEU A 287 0.95 20.51 4.43
CA LEU A 287 1.83 19.94 3.38
C LEU A 287 3.26 19.70 3.87
N SER A 288 3.82 20.61 4.67
CA SER A 288 5.11 20.44 5.37
C SER A 288 5.10 19.22 6.31
N GLY A 289 4.00 19.01 7.04
CA GLY A 289 3.76 17.81 7.85
C GLY A 289 3.62 16.53 7.01
N MET A 290 2.98 16.60 5.85
CA MET A 290 2.81 15.49 4.90
C MET A 290 4.15 15.03 4.32
N LEU A 291 4.95 15.99 3.85
CA LEU A 291 6.36 15.81 3.44
C LEU A 291 7.19 15.13 4.52
N LEU A 292 7.06 15.62 5.76
CA LEU A 292 7.80 15.13 6.91
C LEU A 292 7.42 13.69 7.28
N VAL A 293 6.13 13.38 7.42
CA VAL A 293 5.67 12.01 7.77
C VAL A 293 6.04 11.01 6.67
N THR A 294 6.04 11.45 5.42
CA THR A 294 6.55 10.67 4.27
C THR A 294 8.06 10.43 4.41
N PHE A 295 8.85 11.47 4.67
CA PHE A 295 10.30 11.33 4.85
C PHE A 295 10.65 10.49 6.09
N GLU A 296 9.95 10.62 7.21
CA GLU A 296 10.11 9.71 8.36
C GLU A 296 9.80 8.25 8.01
N THR A 297 8.83 8.02 7.13
CA THR A 297 8.49 6.67 6.68
C THR A 297 9.63 6.08 5.86
N ILE A 298 10.24 6.87 4.97
CA ILE A 298 11.46 6.49 4.22
C ILE A 298 12.67 6.32 5.16
N GLU A 299 12.85 7.22 6.13
CA GLU A 299 13.89 7.08 7.15
C GLU A 299 13.68 5.80 7.97
N SER A 300 12.42 5.39 8.23
CA SER A 300 12.10 4.15 8.93
C SER A 300 12.47 2.86 8.19
N THR A 301 12.63 2.88 6.86
CA THR A 301 13.00 1.69 6.08
C THR A 301 14.50 1.40 6.02
N ASN A 302 15.35 2.28 6.56
CA ASN A 302 16.82 2.23 6.43
C ASN A 302 17.30 2.24 4.96
N TRP A 303 16.53 2.84 4.05
CA TRP A 303 16.86 2.90 2.62
C TRP A 303 17.92 3.95 2.26
N LEU A 304 17.98 5.04 3.01
CA LEU A 304 18.96 6.10 2.82
C LEU A 304 20.25 5.77 3.57
N HIS A 305 21.39 5.86 2.88
CA HIS A 305 22.70 5.84 3.53
C HIS A 305 22.89 7.13 4.36
N GLU A 306 23.73 7.09 5.41
CA GLU A 306 23.85 8.17 6.41
C GLU A 306 24.11 9.54 5.77
N ARG A 307 25.08 9.60 4.85
CA ARG A 307 25.44 10.81 4.11
C ARG A 307 24.25 11.39 3.33
N THR A 308 23.44 10.54 2.69
CA THR A 308 22.23 10.92 1.94
C THR A 308 21.10 11.37 2.87
N ARG A 309 20.90 10.66 3.99
CA ARG A 309 19.90 10.99 5.02
C ARG A 309 20.16 12.38 5.60
N VAL A 310 21.42 12.66 5.95
CA VAL A 310 21.88 13.94 6.51
C VAL A 310 21.81 15.05 5.47
N PHE A 311 22.24 14.81 4.22
CA PHE A 311 22.09 15.76 3.11
C PHE A 311 20.64 16.21 2.92
N ILE A 312 19.70 15.26 2.83
CA ILE A 312 18.27 15.58 2.67
C ILE A 312 17.72 16.33 3.91
N LYS A 313 18.11 15.93 5.13
CA LYS A 313 17.71 16.65 6.35
C LYS A 313 18.22 18.09 6.39
N ARG A 314 19.47 18.36 6.01
CA ARG A 314 20.05 19.71 6.01
C ARG A 314 19.53 20.59 4.86
N LEU A 315 19.21 20.01 3.70
CA LEU A 315 18.70 20.74 2.53
C LEU A 315 17.19 21.04 2.60
N LEU A 316 16.36 20.06 2.98
CA LEU A 316 14.89 20.16 2.86
C LEU A 316 14.15 20.22 4.21
N PHE A 317 14.76 19.74 5.29
CA PHE A 317 14.14 19.64 6.62
C PHE A 317 14.95 20.45 7.66
N CYS A 318 15.20 21.73 7.35
CA CYS A 318 15.86 22.66 8.25
C CYS A 318 14.97 23.84 8.66
N TYR A 319 15.13 24.28 9.91
CA TYR A 319 14.30 25.33 10.52
C TYR A 319 14.41 26.68 9.82
N GLU A 320 15.58 26.99 9.24
CA GLU A 320 15.83 28.23 8.52
C GLU A 320 15.11 28.32 7.16
N SER A 321 14.76 27.20 6.52
CA SER A 321 14.08 27.21 5.21
C SER A 321 12.61 26.78 5.27
N SER A 322 12.19 25.97 6.26
CA SER A 322 10.83 25.45 6.35
C SER A 322 9.77 26.55 6.33
N LEU A 323 9.92 27.54 7.23
CA LEU A 323 8.99 28.65 7.38
C LEU A 323 8.98 29.58 6.14
N LEU A 324 10.13 29.77 5.49
CA LEU A 324 10.17 30.57 4.26
C LEU A 324 9.47 29.83 3.10
N GLY A 325 9.70 28.52 2.96
CA GLY A 325 8.99 27.70 1.97
C GLY A 325 7.47 27.64 2.23
N GLU A 326 7.05 27.67 3.49
CA GLU A 326 5.63 27.74 3.89
C GLU A 326 5.02 29.12 3.56
N ILE A 327 5.71 30.24 3.86
CA ILE A 327 5.23 31.60 3.59
C ILE A 327 5.26 31.96 2.10
N VAL A 328 6.35 31.63 1.39
CA VAL A 328 6.48 31.89 -0.06
C VAL A 328 5.56 30.96 -0.85
N GLY A 329 5.36 29.72 -0.38
CA GLY A 329 4.29 28.84 -0.85
C GLY A 329 2.93 29.53 -0.71
N ALA A 330 2.55 29.92 0.50
CA ALA A 330 1.28 30.58 0.77
C ALA A 330 1.05 31.86 -0.07
N ALA A 331 2.10 32.63 -0.36
CA ALA A 331 2.01 33.86 -1.15
C ALA A 331 1.91 33.64 -2.68
N LEU A 332 2.47 32.55 -3.21
CA LEU A 332 2.54 32.29 -4.66
C LEU A 332 1.66 31.13 -5.14
N GLN A 333 1.02 30.40 -4.21
CA GLN A 333 0.13 29.30 -4.55
C GLN A 333 -1.15 29.78 -5.27
N GLN A 334 -1.72 30.95 -4.92
CA GLN A 334 -2.88 31.52 -5.63
C GLN A 334 -2.66 31.65 -7.16
N PRO A 335 -1.68 32.43 -7.67
CA PRO A 335 -1.46 32.56 -9.10
C PRO A 335 -0.99 31.25 -9.75
N PHE A 336 -0.23 30.41 -9.04
CA PHE A 336 0.18 29.10 -9.54
C PHE A 336 -1.04 28.19 -9.80
N LEU A 337 -2.00 28.13 -8.87
CA LEU A 337 -3.21 27.32 -9.04
C LEU A 337 -4.12 27.84 -10.16
N SER A 338 -4.24 29.17 -10.31
CA SER A 338 -4.97 29.75 -11.45
C SER A 338 -4.34 29.37 -12.80
N GLN A 339 -3.01 29.38 -12.92
CA GLN A 339 -2.31 28.94 -14.13
C GLN A 339 -2.44 27.43 -14.36
N LEU A 340 -2.32 26.61 -13.31
CA LEU A 340 -2.45 25.15 -13.39
C LEU A 340 -3.87 24.75 -13.82
N ASN A 341 -4.90 25.33 -13.20
CA ASN A 341 -6.30 25.12 -13.56
C ASN A 341 -6.59 25.63 -14.98
N GLY A 342 -6.19 26.86 -15.31
CA GLY A 342 -6.37 27.44 -16.65
C GLY A 342 -5.59 26.74 -17.78
N SER A 343 -4.79 25.72 -17.47
CA SER A 343 -4.01 24.98 -18.47
C SER A 343 -4.88 24.23 -19.48
N ARG A 344 -4.40 24.16 -20.73
CA ARG A 344 -5.06 23.43 -21.83
C ARG A 344 -5.28 21.94 -21.54
N ALA A 345 -4.47 21.36 -20.65
CA ALA A 345 -4.60 19.97 -20.20
C ALA A 345 -5.87 19.77 -19.36
N PHE A 346 -6.13 20.64 -18.37
CA PHE A 346 -7.33 20.53 -17.56
C PHE A 346 -8.60 21.08 -18.25
N LYS A 347 -8.51 22.10 -19.12
CA LYS A 347 -9.68 22.63 -19.88
C LYS A 347 -10.27 21.61 -20.89
N LYS A 348 -9.59 20.51 -21.19
CA LYS A 348 -10.13 19.39 -22.01
C LYS A 348 -10.35 18.08 -21.24
N SER A 349 -10.29 18.10 -19.91
CA SER A 349 -10.20 16.86 -19.12
C SER A 349 -11.49 16.05 -18.98
N ASN A 350 -12.67 16.61 -19.27
CA ASN A 350 -13.94 15.89 -19.06
C ASN A 350 -14.06 14.60 -19.88
N ASN A 351 -13.51 14.55 -21.09
CA ASN A 351 -13.52 13.33 -21.90
C ASN A 351 -12.71 12.20 -21.23
N VAL A 352 -11.58 12.53 -20.60
CA VAL A 352 -10.74 11.56 -19.86
C VAL A 352 -11.42 11.15 -18.55
N ASN A 353 -12.05 12.11 -17.89
CA ASN A 353 -12.80 11.93 -16.66
C ASN A 353 -13.98 10.95 -16.81
N LEU A 354 -14.83 11.19 -17.81
CA LEU A 354 -15.96 10.32 -18.15
C LEU A 354 -15.48 8.91 -18.47
N VAL A 355 -14.32 8.78 -19.12
CA VAL A 355 -13.70 7.50 -19.52
C VAL A 355 -13.20 6.68 -18.33
N VAL A 356 -12.37 7.26 -17.46
CA VAL A 356 -11.67 6.51 -16.40
C VAL A 356 -12.54 6.35 -15.15
N SER A 357 -13.31 7.39 -14.80
CA SER A 357 -14.24 7.56 -13.66
C SER A 357 -13.99 8.93 -13.01
N HIS A 358 -15.07 9.62 -12.63
CA HIS A 358 -15.02 10.87 -11.88
C HIS A 358 -14.16 10.77 -10.61
N TYR A 359 -14.23 9.63 -9.92
CA TYR A 359 -13.43 9.37 -8.72
C TYR A 359 -11.94 9.24 -9.05
N VAL A 360 -11.58 8.38 -10.00
CA VAL A 360 -10.17 8.08 -10.35
C VAL A 360 -9.48 9.28 -10.98
N TRP A 361 -10.17 10.02 -11.84
CA TRP A 361 -9.60 11.22 -12.46
C TRP A 361 -9.43 12.37 -11.45
N SER A 362 -10.32 12.48 -10.46
CA SER A 362 -10.12 13.39 -9.33
C SER A 362 -8.90 13.00 -8.48
N ILE A 363 -8.65 11.71 -8.23
CA ILE A 363 -7.39 11.28 -7.58
C ILE A 363 -6.18 11.76 -8.38
N VAL A 364 -6.18 11.63 -9.71
CA VAL A 364 -5.09 12.11 -10.58
C VAL A 364 -4.91 13.63 -10.46
N GLY A 365 -6.00 14.41 -10.53
CA GLY A 365 -5.95 15.87 -10.39
C GLY A 365 -5.43 16.33 -9.02
N HIS A 366 -5.90 15.72 -7.93
CA HIS A 366 -5.40 15.99 -6.58
C HIS A 366 -3.94 15.55 -6.40
N CYS A 367 -3.52 14.43 -6.99
CA CYS A 367 -2.11 14.04 -7.00
C CYS A 367 -1.22 15.05 -7.74
N ILE A 368 -1.66 15.56 -8.90
CA ILE A 368 -0.95 16.62 -9.64
C ILE A 368 -0.85 17.90 -8.79
N PHE A 369 -1.96 18.35 -8.20
CA PHE A 369 -2.01 19.49 -7.27
C PHE A 369 -1.01 19.33 -6.12
N VAL A 370 -1.11 18.22 -5.38
CA VAL A 370 -0.30 17.97 -4.17
C VAL A 370 1.18 17.87 -4.53
N LEU A 371 1.53 17.12 -5.59
CA LEU A 371 2.92 16.99 -6.03
C LEU A 371 3.51 18.31 -6.53
N ALA A 372 2.73 19.14 -7.22
CA ALA A 372 3.19 20.43 -7.71
C ALA A 372 3.47 21.43 -6.56
N VAL A 373 2.54 21.57 -5.62
CA VAL A 373 2.73 22.47 -4.47
C VAL A 373 3.84 21.96 -3.53
N ILE A 374 3.93 20.64 -3.33
CA ILE A 374 5.06 20.02 -2.61
C ILE A 374 6.39 20.28 -3.33
N GLY A 375 6.43 20.12 -4.66
CA GLY A 375 7.61 20.40 -5.48
C GLY A 375 8.07 21.85 -5.36
N PHE A 376 7.13 22.80 -5.40
CA PHE A 376 7.42 24.22 -5.18
C PHE A 376 8.02 24.47 -3.78
N ILE A 377 7.41 23.93 -2.73
CA ILE A 377 7.92 24.05 -1.35
C ILE A 377 9.32 23.44 -1.21
N ILE A 378 9.59 22.29 -1.86
CA ILE A 378 10.93 21.66 -1.92
C ILE A 378 11.95 22.60 -2.57
N ILE A 379 11.61 23.20 -3.72
CA ILE A 379 12.51 24.09 -4.48
C ILE A 379 12.88 25.32 -3.65
N ILE A 380 11.89 26.02 -3.08
CA ILE A 380 12.15 27.21 -2.24
C ILE A 380 13.01 26.84 -1.02
N ARG A 381 12.74 25.68 -0.38
CA ARG A 381 13.54 25.21 0.76
C ARG A 381 14.98 24.92 0.37
N ALA A 382 15.21 24.21 -0.74
CA ALA A 382 16.54 23.88 -1.22
C ALA A 382 17.33 25.13 -1.60
N VAL A 383 16.75 26.04 -2.39
CA VAL A 383 17.39 27.29 -2.81
C VAL A 383 17.75 28.15 -1.60
N TRP A 384 16.83 28.34 -0.66
CA TRP A 384 17.12 29.13 0.53
C TRP A 384 18.14 28.48 1.47
N ALA A 385 18.06 27.15 1.67
CA ALA A 385 19.08 26.42 2.42
C ALA A 385 20.47 26.59 1.81
N MET A 386 20.57 26.52 0.47
CA MET A 386 21.83 26.73 -0.25
C MET A 386 22.38 28.15 -0.06
N ILE A 387 21.56 29.19 -0.28
CA ILE A 387 21.93 30.59 -0.05
C ILE A 387 22.35 30.81 1.41
N TYR A 388 21.61 30.26 2.37
CA TYR A 388 21.91 30.39 3.80
C TYR A 388 23.22 29.71 4.20
N VAL A 389 23.51 28.50 3.69
CA VAL A 389 24.77 27.80 3.97
C VAL A 389 25.95 28.53 3.36
N TRP A 390 25.83 29.00 2.11
CA TRP A 390 26.87 29.82 1.48
C TRP A 390 27.15 31.08 2.28
N TRP A 391 26.12 31.91 2.54
CA TRP A 391 26.27 33.16 3.28
C TRP A 391 26.84 32.94 4.69
N ARG A 392 26.35 31.94 5.43
CA ARG A 392 26.68 31.76 6.85
C ARG A 392 27.98 31.00 7.12
N HIS A 393 28.34 30.05 6.27
CA HIS A 393 29.47 29.12 6.48
C HIS A 393 30.52 29.15 5.36
N GLN A 394 30.24 29.81 4.22
CA GLN A 394 31.14 29.93 3.07
C GLN A 394 31.63 28.57 2.51
N THR A 395 30.90 27.48 2.77
CA THR A 395 31.26 26.15 2.28
C THR A 395 30.05 25.23 2.12
N TRP A 396 29.99 24.56 0.97
CA TRP A 396 28.98 23.54 0.65
C TRP A 396 29.14 22.25 1.48
N SER A 397 30.32 22.04 2.07
CA SER A 397 30.63 20.85 2.88
C SER A 397 29.67 20.63 4.04
N VAL A 398 29.05 21.70 4.58
CA VAL A 398 28.01 21.62 5.62
C VAL A 398 26.86 20.68 5.23
N PHE A 399 26.53 20.52 3.94
CA PHE A 399 25.49 19.60 3.51
C PHE A 399 25.87 18.11 3.56
N THR A 400 27.17 17.75 3.47
CA THR A 400 27.59 16.33 3.36
C THR A 400 28.61 15.86 4.40
N ALA A 401 29.17 16.76 5.21
CA ALA A 401 30.10 16.44 6.28
C ALA A 401 29.44 15.61 7.38
N SER A 402 30.21 14.70 7.99
CA SER A 402 29.73 13.90 9.11
C SER A 402 29.57 14.75 10.38
N CYS A 403 28.71 14.32 11.30
CA CYS A 403 28.59 14.91 12.63
C CYS A 403 28.04 13.86 13.59
N CYS A 404 28.82 13.49 14.60
CA CYS A 404 28.47 12.46 15.57
C CYS A 404 27.13 12.73 16.29
N VAL A 405 26.77 13.99 16.51
CA VAL A 405 25.48 14.40 17.11
C VAL A 405 24.29 14.13 16.18
N ASP A 406 24.42 14.37 14.87
CA ASP A 406 23.39 14.00 13.89
C ASP A 406 23.16 12.47 13.85
N THR A 407 24.22 11.70 14.03
CA THR A 407 24.15 10.23 14.13
C THR A 407 23.53 9.77 15.45
N ALA A 408 23.85 10.40 16.58
CA ALA A 408 23.23 10.12 17.89
C ALA A 408 21.74 10.52 17.93
N LEU A 409 21.36 11.64 17.31
CA LEU A 409 19.96 12.05 17.15
C LEU A 409 19.19 11.11 16.21
N GLY A 410 19.76 10.82 15.03
CA GLY A 410 19.15 9.94 14.03
C GLY A 410 17.71 10.34 13.68
N LYS A 411 16.76 9.43 13.99
CA LYS A 411 15.32 9.59 13.72
C LYS A 411 14.57 10.32 14.85
N ARG A 412 15.25 10.61 15.96
CA ARG A 412 14.67 11.24 17.16
C ARG A 412 14.46 12.75 16.96
N ASN A 413 15.31 13.39 16.15
CA ASN A 413 15.12 14.76 15.69
C ASN A 413 14.34 14.81 14.35
N LYS A 414 13.35 15.70 14.28
CA LYS A 414 12.50 15.94 13.11
C LYS A 414 13.21 16.79 12.06
N MET A 415 13.89 17.86 12.47
CA MET A 415 14.47 18.88 11.58
C MET A 415 15.82 19.43 12.10
N THR A 416 16.72 19.79 11.18
CA THR A 416 18.04 20.36 11.51
C THR A 416 17.99 21.89 11.64
N MET A 417 19.05 22.50 12.19
CA MET A 417 19.17 23.95 12.40
C MET A 417 20.48 24.43 11.78
N LEU A 418 20.44 24.95 10.55
CA LEU A 418 21.63 25.31 9.77
C LEU A 418 22.48 26.41 10.41
N GLY A 419 21.85 27.38 11.08
CA GLY A 419 22.55 28.42 11.85
C GLY A 419 23.08 27.91 13.20
N GLY A 420 22.61 26.75 13.64
CA GLY A 420 22.99 26.06 14.87
C GLY A 420 24.34 25.34 14.77
N TYR A 421 24.80 25.01 13.55
CA TYR A 421 26.14 24.44 13.34
C TYR A 421 27.25 25.50 13.46
N ARG A 422 28.48 25.06 13.75
CA ARG A 422 29.76 25.75 13.63
C ARG A 422 30.66 24.88 12.74
N TRP A 423 31.23 25.48 11.69
CA TRP A 423 32.29 24.87 10.90
C TRP A 423 33.65 25.23 11.53
N HIS A 424 34.51 24.24 11.73
CA HIS A 424 35.86 24.40 12.29
C HIS A 424 36.72 23.23 11.81
N ASP A 425 37.92 23.49 11.29
CA ASP A 425 38.95 22.49 10.99
C ASP A 425 38.45 21.31 10.12
N GLY A 426 37.66 21.65 9.09
CA GLY A 426 37.05 20.70 8.16
C GLY A 426 35.85 19.92 8.73
N LYS A 427 35.45 20.18 9.98
CA LYS A 427 34.47 19.41 10.76
C LYS A 427 33.27 20.26 11.17
N LEU A 428 32.17 19.57 11.50
CA LEU A 428 30.89 20.17 11.82
C LEU A 428 30.49 19.89 13.28
N TYR A 429 30.21 20.96 14.02
CA TYR A 429 29.83 20.95 15.44
C TYR A 429 28.50 21.67 15.65
N TYR A 430 27.71 21.26 16.64
CA TYR A 430 26.52 22.00 17.10
C TYR A 430 26.89 22.97 18.22
N LYS A 431 26.38 24.20 18.14
CA LYS A 431 26.53 25.20 19.21
C LYS A 431 25.67 24.85 20.44
N PRO A 432 26.07 25.25 21.66
CA PRO A 432 25.28 25.14 22.90
C PRO A 432 23.80 25.49 22.75
N ASP A 433 23.52 26.62 22.09
CA ASP A 433 22.16 27.14 21.88
C ASP A 433 21.30 26.26 20.97
N ALA A 434 21.93 25.54 20.03
CA ALA A 434 21.23 24.61 19.15
C ALA A 434 20.89 23.30 19.88
N LEU A 435 21.82 22.79 20.71
CA LEU A 435 21.54 21.67 21.61
C LEU A 435 20.38 22.03 22.56
N ARG A 436 20.41 23.23 23.15
CA ARG A 436 19.30 23.79 23.95
C ARG A 436 17.99 23.87 23.15
N SER A 437 18.03 24.34 21.90
CA SER A 437 16.84 24.43 21.02
C SER A 437 16.14 23.08 20.81
N PHE A 438 16.90 21.98 20.70
CA PHE A 438 16.34 20.62 20.57
C PHE A 438 15.94 19.99 21.91
N GLY A 439 16.15 20.68 23.04
CA GLY A 439 15.92 20.10 24.37
C GLY A 439 16.94 19.05 24.79
N LEU A 440 18.12 19.05 24.17
CA LEU A 440 19.25 18.20 24.56
C LEU A 440 19.90 18.75 25.82
N LEU A 441 20.19 17.86 26.76
CA LEU A 441 20.76 18.17 28.07
C LEU A 441 22.08 17.41 28.26
N LYS A 442 22.95 17.94 29.11
CA LYS A 442 24.03 17.15 29.71
C LYS A 442 23.41 16.38 30.87
N MET A 443 23.74 15.10 30.98
CA MET A 443 23.53 14.30 32.17
C MET A 443 24.89 13.78 32.63
N GLU A 444 25.11 13.78 33.94
CA GLU A 444 26.32 13.29 34.58
C GLU A 444 25.89 12.11 35.45
N GLU A 445 26.25 10.90 35.04
CA GLU A 445 25.83 9.67 35.73
C GLU A 445 26.72 9.40 36.96
N GLU A 446 26.34 8.42 37.79
CA GLU A 446 26.94 8.19 39.12
C GLU A 446 28.42 7.77 39.08
N ASP A 447 28.92 7.39 37.90
CA ASP A 447 30.32 7.09 37.59
C ASP A 447 31.12 8.31 37.07
N GLY A 448 30.47 9.48 36.94
CA GLY A 448 31.04 10.69 36.33
C GLY A 448 30.98 10.72 34.80
N THR A 449 30.36 9.74 34.14
CA THR A 449 30.27 9.73 32.68
C THR A 449 29.35 10.85 32.17
N GLU A 450 29.88 11.69 31.27
CA GLU A 450 29.10 12.70 30.57
C GLU A 450 28.23 12.07 29.48
N CYS A 451 26.91 12.29 29.57
CA CYS A 451 25.89 11.66 28.76
C CYS A 451 25.01 12.69 28.05
N LEU A 452 24.78 12.51 26.75
CA LEU A 452 23.82 13.29 25.98
C LEU A 452 22.41 12.73 26.22
N ALA A 453 21.58 13.50 26.94
CA ALA A 453 20.23 13.13 27.31
C ALA A 453 19.15 13.87 26.50
N LEU A 454 18.06 13.17 26.19
CA LEU A 454 16.88 13.68 25.47
C LEU A 454 15.59 13.26 26.18
N ARG A 455 14.55 14.09 26.15
CA ARG A 455 13.20 13.68 26.60
C ARG A 455 12.51 12.82 25.53
N LYS A 456 12.08 11.61 25.90
CA LYS A 456 11.43 10.66 25.00
C LYS A 456 9.97 11.05 24.76
N LEU A 457 9.62 11.25 23.49
CA LEU A 457 8.29 11.70 23.07
C LEU A 457 7.33 10.51 22.92
N HIS A 458 6.47 10.29 23.90
CA HIS A 458 5.39 9.29 23.83
C HIS A 458 4.15 9.85 23.07
N TRP A 459 3.18 8.97 22.73
CA TRP A 459 2.00 9.37 21.96
C TRP A 459 1.14 10.42 22.67
N PHE A 460 0.58 10.07 23.84
CA PHE A 460 -0.33 10.94 24.61
C PHE A 460 0.03 11.05 26.11
N THR A 461 0.80 10.08 26.63
CA THR A 461 1.34 10.11 27.99
C THR A 461 2.52 11.07 28.08
N VAL A 462 2.73 11.67 29.27
CA VAL A 462 3.91 12.48 29.57
C VAL A 462 4.47 12.03 30.93
N PRO A 463 5.25 10.93 30.99
CA PRO A 463 5.80 10.40 32.24
C PRO A 463 6.63 11.46 32.98
N ARG A 464 6.80 11.34 34.30
CA ARG A 464 7.70 12.25 35.03
C ARG A 464 9.17 11.95 34.71
N ASN A 465 9.50 10.66 34.61
CA ASN A 465 10.84 10.14 34.33
C ASN A 465 10.84 9.61 32.89
N ASP A 466 11.16 10.49 31.95
CA ASP A 466 11.15 10.29 30.50
C ASP A 466 12.42 10.84 29.82
N LEU A 467 13.45 11.19 30.61
CA LEU A 467 14.80 11.41 30.09
C LEU A 467 15.44 10.07 29.75
N VAL A 468 16.00 9.97 28.55
CA VAL A 468 16.80 8.83 28.11
C VAL A 468 18.15 9.30 27.59
N VAL A 469 19.20 8.55 27.91
CA VAL A 469 20.53 8.77 27.36
C VAL A 469 20.57 8.21 25.93
N ILE A 470 21.17 8.96 25.00
CA ILE A 470 21.26 8.61 23.57
C ILE A 470 22.71 8.51 23.05
N GLY A 471 23.69 8.95 23.82
CA GLY A 471 25.11 8.74 23.59
C GLY A 471 25.95 9.21 24.77
N THR A 472 27.13 8.63 24.95
CA THR A 472 28.14 9.15 25.88
C THR A 472 28.97 10.22 25.19
N VAL A 473 29.62 11.10 25.95
CA VAL A 473 30.42 12.23 25.44
C VAL A 473 31.87 12.07 25.89
N SER A 474 32.79 12.30 24.97
CA SER A 474 34.24 12.37 25.21
C SER A 474 34.73 13.60 24.48
N ASP A 475 35.33 14.55 25.21
CA ASP A 475 35.72 15.85 24.69
C ASP A 475 34.51 16.55 24.04
N ASP A 476 34.62 16.99 22.79
CA ASP A 476 33.50 17.51 21.99
C ASP A 476 32.71 16.42 21.22
N ARG A 477 33.04 15.12 21.34
CA ARG A 477 32.44 14.06 20.51
C ARG A 477 31.38 13.24 21.24
N VAL A 478 30.30 12.89 20.54
CA VAL A 478 29.21 12.05 21.06
C VAL A 478 29.24 10.66 20.43
N LYS A 479 29.40 9.62 21.26
CA LYS A 479 29.36 8.21 20.85
C LYS A 479 27.95 7.66 21.04
N PRO A 480 27.20 7.32 19.97
CA PRO A 480 25.83 6.84 20.10
C PRO A 480 25.75 5.56 20.93
N CYS A 481 24.80 5.50 21.88
CA CYS A 481 24.64 4.37 22.79
C CYS A 481 23.25 3.70 22.65
N ASN A 482 23.04 2.64 23.41
CA ASN A 482 21.72 2.04 23.56
C ASN A 482 20.84 2.89 24.49
N GLU A 483 19.60 3.17 24.10
CA GLU A 483 18.66 3.91 24.98
C GLU A 483 18.46 3.19 26.32
N HIS A 484 18.67 3.94 27.40
CA HIS A 484 18.37 3.57 28.78
C HIS A 484 17.81 4.80 29.52
N LEU A 485 17.19 4.57 30.69
CA LEU A 485 16.70 5.65 31.53
C LEU A 485 17.87 6.21 32.34
N GLY A 486 18.11 7.52 32.28
CA GLY A 486 19.20 8.14 33.01
C GLY A 486 18.79 8.60 34.42
N THR A 487 19.61 8.31 35.42
CA THR A 487 19.39 8.69 36.84
C THR A 487 20.18 9.92 37.28
N GLY A 488 21.20 10.30 36.51
CA GLY A 488 22.21 11.29 36.88
C GLY A 488 21.75 12.76 37.03
N ILE A 489 22.69 13.60 37.46
CA ILE A 489 22.49 15.06 37.58
C ILE A 489 22.37 15.67 36.19
N VAL A 490 21.47 16.64 36.01
CA VAL A 490 21.12 17.20 34.69
C VAL A 490 21.50 18.67 34.60
N SER A 491 22.19 19.05 33.53
CA SER A 491 22.64 20.42 33.24
C SER A 491 22.54 20.75 31.75
N PHE A 492 23.05 21.91 31.33
CA PHE A 492 23.10 22.35 29.94
C PHE A 492 24.53 22.37 29.41
N TRP A 493 24.69 22.00 28.14
CA TRP A 493 25.97 22.04 27.44
C TRP A 493 26.52 23.47 27.33
N GLY A 494 27.77 23.67 27.76
CA GLY A 494 28.53 24.91 27.55
C GLY A 494 29.42 24.90 26.29
N GLN A 495 29.88 23.72 25.85
CA GLN A 495 30.75 23.53 24.69
C GLN A 495 30.00 23.07 23.42
N SER A 496 30.71 22.95 22.29
CA SER A 496 30.11 22.68 20.97
C SER A 496 30.39 21.25 20.53
N LEU A 497 29.36 20.39 20.47
CA LEU A 497 29.55 18.96 20.23
C LEU A 497 29.52 18.57 18.74
N GLY A 498 30.41 17.70 18.26
CA GLY A 498 30.52 17.34 16.84
C GLY A 498 31.72 16.49 16.43
N GLY A 499 32.12 16.60 15.17
CA GLY A 499 33.22 15.82 14.58
C GLY A 499 32.83 14.42 14.09
N ASP A 500 33.85 13.66 13.67
CA ASP A 500 33.69 12.43 12.87
C ASP A 500 33.43 11.15 13.67
N VAL A 501 32.85 10.17 12.96
CA VAL A 501 32.44 8.86 13.48
C VAL A 501 33.50 7.80 13.18
N GLU A 502 34.01 7.13 14.22
CA GLU A 502 35.03 6.08 14.10
C GLU A 502 34.45 4.72 13.67
N VAL A 503 35.25 3.94 12.96
CA VAL A 503 34.90 2.58 12.49
C VAL A 503 36.08 1.63 12.74
N VAL A 504 35.87 0.64 13.60
CA VAL A 504 36.90 -0.36 13.97
C VAL A 504 36.96 -1.51 12.95
N ARG A 505 38.17 -2.01 12.66
CA ARG A 505 38.45 -3.24 11.91
C ARG A 505 39.46 -4.09 12.69
N ASN A 506 39.19 -5.38 12.87
CA ASN A 506 40.15 -6.40 13.33
C ASN A 506 40.23 -7.54 12.30
N SER A 507 41.32 -8.30 12.29
CA SER A 507 41.62 -9.32 11.25
C SER A 507 42.65 -10.37 11.70
N GLY A 508 42.52 -11.60 11.16
CA GLY A 508 43.46 -12.74 11.32
C GLY A 508 42.94 -13.87 12.22
N LEU A 509 43.43 -15.11 12.18
CA LEU A 509 44.22 -15.85 11.16
C LEU A 509 44.12 -17.38 11.47
N SER A 510 44.73 -18.29 10.69
CA SER A 510 44.30 -19.72 10.58
C SER A 510 45.35 -20.82 10.86
N GLY A 511 44.90 -22.01 11.33
CA GLY A 511 45.57 -23.33 11.41
C GLY A 511 44.50 -24.43 11.63
N GLU A 512 44.36 -25.60 10.99
CA GLU A 512 45.28 -26.71 10.58
C GLU A 512 45.72 -27.61 11.76
N TYR A 513 45.38 -28.92 11.92
CA TYR A 513 44.51 -29.88 11.18
C TYR A 513 43.86 -30.91 12.20
N GLN A 514 43.42 -32.18 12.01
CA GLN A 514 43.62 -33.28 11.02
C GLN A 514 42.31 -34.11 10.73
N GLN A 515 42.22 -35.45 10.94
CA GLN A 515 41.13 -36.28 10.35
C GLN A 515 40.78 -37.65 11.01
N MET A 516 39.47 -37.99 11.06
CA MET A 516 38.92 -39.37 10.95
C MET A 516 37.64 -39.37 10.07
N LYS A 517 37.18 -40.55 9.61
CA LYS A 517 36.24 -40.69 8.48
C LYS A 517 34.77 -40.96 8.87
N GLN A 518 33.87 -40.16 8.29
CA GLN A 518 32.53 -40.58 7.83
C GLN A 518 32.33 -40.09 6.38
N ALA A 519 31.23 -40.49 5.73
CA ALA A 519 30.95 -40.08 4.34
C ALA A 519 30.70 -38.55 4.27
N ARG A 520 31.57 -37.85 3.55
CA ARG A 520 31.59 -36.38 3.42
C ARG A 520 31.59 -35.95 1.95
N VAL A 521 31.04 -34.78 1.65
CA VAL A 521 30.90 -34.24 0.29
C VAL A 521 31.38 -32.78 0.24
N TYR A 522 32.05 -32.36 -0.85
CA TYR A 522 32.63 -31.02 -0.99
C TYR A 522 31.60 -29.89 -1.26
N CYS A 523 31.92 -28.68 -0.82
CA CYS A 523 31.10 -27.48 -1.04
C CYS A 523 31.22 -26.82 -2.44
N ASP A 524 32.17 -27.23 -3.31
CA ASP A 524 32.22 -26.84 -4.75
C ASP A 524 32.42 -28.08 -5.66
N ASP A 525 31.87 -28.05 -6.87
CA ASP A 525 31.86 -29.14 -7.87
C ASP A 525 33.26 -29.46 -8.47
N ARG A 526 34.35 -28.89 -7.94
CA ARG A 526 35.73 -29.05 -8.48
C ARG A 526 36.41 -30.34 -8.06
N GLY A 527 35.98 -30.95 -6.96
CA GLY A 527 36.53 -32.21 -6.45
C GLY A 527 36.05 -33.42 -7.25
N ALA A 528 36.46 -33.52 -8.51
CA ALA A 528 36.17 -34.67 -9.36
C ALA A 528 37.08 -35.85 -8.99
N LEU A 529 36.67 -36.64 -8.00
CA LEU A 529 37.17 -38.01 -7.86
C LEU A 529 36.75 -38.82 -9.11
N PRO A 530 37.62 -39.69 -9.65
CA PRO A 530 37.23 -40.61 -10.72
C PRO A 530 36.12 -41.55 -10.24
N HIS A 531 35.35 -42.11 -11.18
CA HIS A 531 34.20 -42.96 -10.89
C HIS A 531 34.54 -44.11 -9.93
N VAL A 532 34.19 -43.95 -8.66
CA VAL A 532 34.08 -45.08 -7.73
C VAL A 532 32.88 -45.91 -8.18
N MET A 533 33.15 -47.07 -8.79
CA MET A 533 32.11 -48.02 -9.13
C MET A 533 31.45 -48.54 -7.85
N SER A 534 30.25 -48.02 -7.56
CA SER A 534 29.41 -48.57 -6.49
C SER A 534 29.10 -50.03 -6.82
N THR A 535 29.52 -50.95 -5.95
CA THR A 535 29.39 -52.39 -6.15
C THR A 535 27.93 -52.83 -6.03
N GLY A 536 27.27 -52.96 -7.18
CA GLY A 536 26.18 -53.90 -7.42
C GLY A 536 24.96 -53.78 -6.51
N HIS A 537 24.12 -52.76 -6.69
CA HIS A 537 22.66 -52.88 -6.57
C HIS A 537 21.95 -51.84 -7.45
N THR A 538 21.22 -52.29 -8.47
CA THR A 538 20.53 -51.43 -9.46
C THR A 538 19.25 -50.80 -8.90
N ARG A 539 19.39 -49.85 -7.97
CA ARG A 539 18.28 -48.99 -7.52
C ARG A 539 17.79 -48.08 -8.66
N TYR A 540 16.77 -48.53 -9.39
CA TYR A 540 16.12 -47.78 -10.48
C TYR A 540 15.67 -46.36 -10.08
N PHE A 541 15.38 -46.11 -8.79
CA PHE A 541 15.00 -44.81 -8.21
C PHE A 541 16.09 -44.23 -7.29
N THR A 542 17.06 -43.53 -7.87
CA THR A 542 18.05 -42.70 -7.13
C THR A 542 17.39 -41.45 -6.52
N ALA A 543 18.04 -40.80 -5.54
CA ALA A 543 17.55 -39.57 -4.93
C ALA A 543 17.43 -38.42 -5.96
N GLN A 544 18.38 -38.28 -6.89
CA GLN A 544 18.28 -37.33 -7.99
C GLN A 544 17.06 -37.61 -8.89
N ARG A 545 16.78 -38.88 -9.22
CA ARG A 545 15.59 -39.25 -10.04
C ARG A 545 14.28 -38.88 -9.33
N LYS A 546 14.18 -39.12 -8.02
CA LYS A 546 12.99 -38.74 -7.22
C LYS A 546 12.75 -37.24 -7.21
N LEU A 547 13.79 -36.44 -6.95
CA LEU A 547 13.68 -34.98 -6.92
C LEU A 547 13.28 -34.40 -8.29
N LEU A 548 13.83 -34.95 -9.38
CA LEU A 548 13.48 -34.50 -10.74
C LEU A 548 12.04 -34.87 -11.14
N LEU A 549 11.56 -36.06 -10.77
CA LEU A 549 10.16 -36.46 -10.97
C LEU A 549 9.20 -35.53 -10.20
N VAL A 550 9.50 -35.23 -8.95
CA VAL A 550 8.68 -34.33 -8.12
C VAL A 550 8.74 -32.88 -8.64
N TRP A 551 9.89 -32.41 -9.12
CA TRP A 551 10.03 -31.09 -9.76
C TRP A 551 9.25 -30.99 -11.08
N LEU A 552 9.19 -32.07 -11.87
CA LEU A 552 8.36 -32.11 -13.07
C LEU A 552 6.87 -31.97 -12.72
N LEU A 553 6.39 -32.74 -11.74
CA LEU A 553 4.98 -32.75 -11.33
C LEU A 553 4.55 -31.47 -10.59
N ALA A 554 5.36 -30.96 -9.65
CA ALA A 554 5.00 -29.79 -8.84
C ALA A 554 5.44 -28.44 -9.45
N GLY A 555 6.34 -28.46 -10.43
CA GLY A 555 6.90 -27.27 -11.07
C GLY A 555 6.51 -27.12 -12.53
N ILE A 556 6.83 -28.11 -13.37
CA ILE A 556 6.62 -28.01 -14.82
C ILE A 556 5.13 -28.15 -15.19
N ALA A 557 4.39 -29.11 -14.64
CA ALA A 557 2.98 -29.28 -15.01
C ALA A 557 2.11 -28.03 -14.74
N PRO A 558 2.16 -27.37 -13.56
CA PRO A 558 1.45 -26.11 -13.33
C PRO A 558 1.91 -24.98 -14.26
N PHE A 559 3.19 -24.94 -14.64
CA PHE A 559 3.70 -23.93 -15.56
C PHE A 559 3.29 -24.16 -17.01
N VAL A 560 3.13 -25.41 -17.45
CA VAL A 560 2.56 -25.73 -18.78
C VAL A 560 1.10 -25.29 -18.84
N LEU A 561 0.32 -25.51 -17.77
CA LEU A 561 -1.03 -24.94 -17.65
C LEU A 561 -0.97 -23.41 -17.73
N GLN A 562 -0.18 -22.74 -16.88
CA GLN A 562 -0.05 -21.27 -16.87
C GLN A 562 0.42 -20.70 -18.22
N MET A 563 1.27 -21.41 -18.97
CA MET A 563 1.72 -20.99 -20.30
C MET A 563 0.60 -21.13 -21.34
N ARG A 564 -0.17 -22.23 -21.31
CA ARG A 564 -1.40 -22.37 -22.10
C ARG A 564 -2.40 -21.26 -21.77
N SER A 565 -2.51 -20.88 -20.50
CA SER A 565 -3.37 -19.80 -20.03
C SER A 565 -2.99 -18.45 -20.65
N TYR A 566 -1.73 -18.06 -20.49
CA TYR A 566 -1.19 -16.81 -21.06
C TYR A 566 -1.34 -16.78 -22.60
N LEU A 567 -1.05 -17.89 -23.28
CA LEU A 567 -1.20 -18.00 -24.73
C LEU A 567 -2.66 -17.80 -25.18
N LYS A 568 -3.66 -18.40 -24.50
CA LYS A 568 -5.07 -18.17 -24.81
C LYS A 568 -5.45 -16.68 -24.73
N PHE A 569 -5.02 -15.96 -23.69
CA PHE A 569 -5.43 -14.57 -23.48
C PHE A 569 -4.64 -13.53 -24.30
N VAL A 570 -3.40 -13.83 -24.71
CA VAL A 570 -2.60 -12.93 -25.56
C VAL A 570 -2.88 -13.11 -27.05
N THR A 571 -3.50 -14.23 -27.46
CA THR A 571 -3.95 -14.42 -28.85
C THR A 571 -5.05 -13.41 -29.20
N PRO A 572 -4.97 -12.71 -30.36
CA PRO A 572 -6.02 -11.79 -30.78
C PRO A 572 -7.35 -12.49 -31.06
N HIS A 573 -8.43 -11.98 -30.47
CA HIS A 573 -9.78 -12.53 -30.60
C HIS A 573 -10.67 -11.68 -31.53
N LYS A 574 -11.87 -12.19 -31.82
CA LYS A 574 -12.96 -11.48 -32.49
C LYS A 574 -14.26 -11.72 -31.73
N ILE A 575 -15.25 -10.88 -32.00
CA ILE A 575 -16.62 -11.01 -31.50
C ILE A 575 -17.50 -11.55 -32.63
N THR A 576 -18.38 -12.49 -32.31
CA THR A 576 -19.36 -13.06 -33.23
C THR A 576 -20.30 -11.98 -33.76
N GLN A 577 -20.54 -11.97 -35.07
CA GLN A 577 -21.18 -10.85 -35.76
C GLN A 577 -22.64 -10.59 -35.34
N THR A 578 -23.31 -11.58 -34.72
CA THR A 578 -24.67 -11.47 -34.16
C THR A 578 -24.74 -10.66 -32.86
N LEU A 579 -23.62 -10.52 -32.15
CA LEU A 579 -23.53 -9.82 -30.85
C LEU A 579 -22.99 -8.38 -30.97
N ILE A 580 -22.50 -8.01 -32.15
CA ILE A 580 -21.99 -6.67 -32.43
C ILE A 580 -23.15 -5.73 -32.77
N VAL A 581 -23.21 -4.60 -32.08
CA VAL A 581 -24.20 -3.56 -32.30
C VAL A 581 -23.62 -2.53 -33.27
N PRO A 582 -24.24 -2.28 -34.45
CA PRO A 582 -23.76 -1.27 -35.39
C PRO A 582 -23.76 0.15 -34.81
N SER A 583 -22.83 0.97 -35.29
CA SER A 583 -22.81 2.41 -35.03
C SER A 583 -24.10 3.08 -35.50
N GLY A 584 -24.72 3.91 -34.65
CA GLY A 584 -25.93 4.66 -34.98
C GLY A 584 -27.25 4.03 -34.53
N ILE A 585 -27.27 2.78 -34.04
CA ILE A 585 -28.45 2.20 -33.39
C ILE A 585 -28.67 2.89 -32.02
N PRO A 586 -29.90 3.31 -31.65
CA PRO A 586 -30.18 3.90 -30.34
C PRO A 586 -30.13 2.87 -29.20
N GLU A 587 -30.01 3.37 -27.97
CA GLU A 587 -30.02 2.58 -26.74
C GLU A 587 -31.42 2.66 -26.10
N GLU A 588 -32.08 1.51 -25.93
CA GLU A 588 -33.44 1.42 -25.38
C GLU A 588 -33.41 0.94 -23.92
N THR A 589 -34.26 1.54 -23.07
CA THR A 589 -34.30 1.26 -21.62
C THR A 589 -35.71 0.98 -21.07
N THR A 590 -36.72 0.92 -21.94
CA THR A 590 -38.11 0.60 -21.57
C THR A 590 -38.27 -0.90 -21.26
N ASN A 591 -39.20 -1.24 -20.36
CA ASN A 591 -39.59 -2.62 -19.99
C ASN A 591 -38.44 -3.64 -19.83
N LEU A 592 -37.28 -3.24 -19.29
CA LEU A 592 -36.06 -4.07 -19.27
C LEU A 592 -36.25 -5.46 -18.62
N GLU A 593 -37.07 -5.59 -17.58
CA GLU A 593 -37.34 -6.87 -16.91
C GLU A 593 -38.16 -7.86 -17.77
N GLU A 594 -38.97 -7.34 -18.70
CA GLU A 594 -39.77 -8.14 -19.65
C GLU A 594 -38.99 -8.40 -20.94
N LEU A 595 -38.24 -7.40 -21.44
CA LEU A 595 -37.57 -7.44 -22.73
C LEU A 595 -36.16 -8.04 -22.68
N CYS A 596 -35.50 -7.99 -21.52
CA CYS A 596 -34.17 -8.54 -21.26
C CYS A 596 -34.16 -9.33 -19.94
N PRO A 597 -34.94 -10.43 -19.83
CA PRO A 597 -35.35 -11.04 -18.56
C PRO A 597 -34.24 -11.74 -17.76
N VAL A 598 -33.03 -11.91 -18.29
CA VAL A 598 -31.94 -12.66 -17.64
C VAL A 598 -31.54 -12.04 -16.31
N ARG A 599 -31.59 -12.84 -15.23
CA ARG A 599 -31.25 -12.43 -13.85
C ARG A 599 -29.93 -13.02 -13.34
N ALA A 600 -29.52 -14.16 -13.87
CA ALA A 600 -28.30 -14.84 -13.47
C ALA A 600 -27.70 -15.68 -14.61
N LEU A 601 -26.38 -15.81 -14.57
CA LEU A 601 -25.64 -16.75 -15.41
C LEU A 601 -25.17 -17.92 -14.54
N PHE A 602 -25.38 -19.15 -15.02
CA PHE A 602 -24.81 -20.37 -14.44
C PHE A 602 -23.75 -20.92 -15.38
N LEU A 603 -22.51 -20.96 -14.89
CA LEU A 603 -21.31 -20.98 -15.73
C LEU A 603 -20.16 -21.66 -14.98
N SER A 604 -19.65 -22.78 -15.53
CA SER A 604 -18.67 -23.66 -14.87
C SER A 604 -19.03 -24.04 -13.42
N GLY A 605 -20.32 -24.33 -13.18
CA GLY A 605 -20.87 -24.70 -11.87
C GLY A 605 -21.11 -23.54 -10.90
N VAL A 606 -20.82 -22.29 -11.31
CA VAL A 606 -20.92 -21.10 -10.46
C VAL A 606 -22.08 -20.19 -10.91
N TRP A 607 -22.84 -19.70 -9.93
CA TRP A 607 -23.88 -18.68 -10.10
C TRP A 607 -23.27 -17.28 -10.11
N TRP A 608 -23.66 -16.45 -11.09
CA TRP A 608 -23.24 -15.05 -11.21
C TRP A 608 -24.47 -14.14 -11.37
N ASN A 609 -24.65 -13.19 -10.45
CA ASN A 609 -25.70 -12.17 -10.57
C ASN A 609 -25.37 -11.23 -11.73
N VAL A 610 -26.33 -11.04 -12.63
CA VAL A 610 -26.24 -10.06 -13.73
C VAL A 610 -27.50 -9.20 -13.76
N GLU A 611 -27.35 -7.95 -14.19
CA GLU A 611 -28.46 -7.01 -14.31
C GLU A 611 -28.45 -6.36 -15.70
N PRO A 612 -29.56 -6.35 -16.46
CA PRO A 612 -29.65 -5.63 -17.72
C PRO A 612 -29.59 -4.11 -17.50
N THR A 613 -29.06 -3.35 -18.46
CA THR A 613 -29.01 -1.87 -18.37
C THR A 613 -29.67 -1.15 -19.55
N HIS A 614 -29.58 -1.72 -20.74
CA HIS A 614 -30.21 -1.24 -21.97
C HIS A 614 -30.26 -2.37 -23.01
N TYR A 615 -30.96 -2.16 -24.13
CA TYR A 615 -30.93 -3.05 -25.29
C TYR A 615 -30.89 -2.31 -26.62
N TYR A 616 -30.69 -3.07 -27.68
CA TYR A 616 -30.62 -2.62 -29.06
C TYR A 616 -31.51 -3.50 -29.95
N ILE A 617 -32.18 -2.91 -30.93
CA ILE A 617 -32.87 -3.65 -31.99
C ILE A 617 -32.00 -3.63 -33.24
N VAL A 618 -31.48 -4.81 -33.63
CA VAL A 618 -30.53 -4.96 -34.75
C VAL A 618 -31.08 -6.01 -35.71
N ARG A 619 -31.53 -5.56 -36.90
CA ARG A 619 -32.07 -6.42 -37.97
C ARG A 619 -33.22 -7.35 -37.54
N GLY A 620 -34.03 -6.92 -36.57
CA GLY A 620 -35.14 -7.69 -35.99
C GLY A 620 -34.79 -8.48 -34.73
N ASN A 621 -33.50 -8.72 -34.46
CA ASN A 621 -33.03 -9.33 -33.22
C ASN A 621 -32.90 -8.28 -32.10
N ARG A 622 -33.08 -8.71 -30.85
CA ARG A 622 -32.85 -7.89 -29.65
C ARG A 622 -31.51 -8.28 -29.01
N ILE A 623 -30.58 -7.34 -28.94
CA ILE A 623 -29.29 -7.52 -28.24
C ILE A 623 -29.38 -6.76 -26.92
N CYS A 624 -29.33 -7.47 -25.80
CA CYS A 624 -29.43 -6.90 -24.45
C CYS A 624 -28.02 -6.68 -23.88
N HIS A 625 -27.78 -5.52 -23.27
CA HIS A 625 -26.53 -5.25 -22.55
C HIS A 625 -26.71 -5.52 -21.05
N PHE A 626 -25.74 -6.21 -20.45
CA PHE A 626 -25.75 -6.61 -19.04
C PHE A 626 -24.47 -6.24 -18.31
N VAL A 627 -24.58 -6.14 -16.99
CA VAL A 627 -23.45 -5.92 -16.08
C VAL A 627 -23.46 -6.94 -14.94
N ALA A 628 -22.27 -7.32 -14.45
CA ALA A 628 -22.08 -7.94 -13.14
C ALA A 628 -21.30 -6.95 -12.25
N PRO A 629 -21.98 -6.04 -11.53
CA PRO A 629 -21.36 -4.82 -11.03
C PRO A 629 -20.29 -5.06 -9.96
N GLN A 630 -20.47 -6.08 -9.12
CA GLN A 630 -19.53 -6.54 -8.09
C GLN A 630 -18.24 -7.15 -8.66
N TYR A 631 -18.14 -7.29 -9.99
CA TYR A 631 -16.96 -7.77 -10.71
C TYR A 631 -16.46 -6.80 -11.80
N ASN A 632 -17.14 -5.68 -12.09
CA ASN A 632 -16.81 -4.81 -13.25
C ASN A 632 -16.80 -5.59 -14.58
N THR A 633 -17.75 -6.53 -14.72
CA THR A 633 -18.03 -7.24 -15.96
C THR A 633 -19.16 -6.53 -16.71
N HIS A 634 -19.01 -6.33 -18.02
CA HIS A 634 -19.99 -5.71 -18.93
C HIS A 634 -20.04 -6.52 -20.22
N GLY A 635 -21.21 -6.72 -20.82
CA GLY A 635 -21.35 -7.59 -21.99
C GLY A 635 -22.66 -7.46 -22.74
N ASN A 636 -22.74 -8.09 -23.91
CA ASN A 636 -23.94 -8.15 -24.74
C ASN A 636 -24.38 -9.61 -24.90
N TYR A 637 -25.69 -9.87 -24.81
CA TYR A 637 -26.30 -11.17 -25.09
C TYR A 637 -27.43 -11.10 -26.11
N LEU A 638 -27.71 -12.24 -26.73
CA LEU A 638 -28.80 -12.47 -27.66
C LEU A 638 -29.54 -13.76 -27.26
N ILE A 639 -30.86 -13.67 -27.08
CA ILE A 639 -31.75 -14.84 -26.93
C ILE A 639 -32.29 -15.17 -28.32
N GLY A 640 -32.18 -16.43 -28.73
CA GLY A 640 -32.69 -16.93 -30.01
C GLY A 640 -34.23 -17.02 -30.02
N PRO A 641 -34.87 -16.80 -31.19
CA PRO A 641 -36.34 -16.78 -31.29
C PRO A 641 -36.99 -18.18 -31.23
N THR A 642 -36.20 -19.25 -31.34
CA THR A 642 -36.65 -20.64 -31.37
C THR A 642 -36.19 -21.41 -30.14
N LYS A 643 -37.05 -22.32 -29.68
CA LYS A 643 -36.66 -23.32 -28.69
C LYS A 643 -35.62 -24.28 -29.28
N VAL A 644 -34.75 -24.80 -28.42
CA VAL A 644 -33.68 -25.75 -28.74
C VAL A 644 -33.56 -26.78 -27.63
N ASP A 645 -32.90 -27.90 -27.91
CA ASP A 645 -32.58 -28.88 -26.88
C ASP A 645 -31.73 -28.24 -25.76
N PRO A 646 -32.01 -28.54 -24.47
CA PRO A 646 -31.29 -27.96 -23.34
C PRO A 646 -29.81 -28.35 -23.33
N TYR A 647 -28.92 -27.43 -22.93
CA TYR A 647 -27.51 -27.77 -22.73
C TYR A 647 -27.32 -28.71 -21.52
N ASP A 648 -26.25 -29.52 -21.50
CA ASP A 648 -26.00 -30.58 -20.49
C ASP A 648 -26.03 -30.10 -19.01
N THR A 649 -25.79 -28.82 -18.75
CA THR A 649 -25.83 -28.20 -17.40
C THR A 649 -27.19 -27.60 -17.03
N THR A 650 -28.16 -27.61 -17.95
CA THR A 650 -29.52 -27.07 -17.77
C THR A 650 -30.39 -28.04 -16.96
N PRO A 651 -31.10 -27.57 -15.92
CA PRO A 651 -32.02 -28.40 -15.14
C PRO A 651 -33.14 -29.05 -15.97
N SER A 652 -33.51 -30.29 -15.64
CA SER A 652 -34.47 -31.07 -16.43
C SER A 652 -35.89 -30.50 -16.48
N ASN A 653 -36.28 -29.62 -15.54
CA ASN A 653 -37.55 -28.88 -15.60
C ASN A 653 -37.56 -27.79 -16.69
N CYS A 654 -36.40 -27.38 -17.22
CA CYS A 654 -36.24 -26.37 -18.26
C CYS A 654 -36.21 -26.95 -19.70
N ALA A 655 -36.23 -28.28 -19.87
CA ALA A 655 -36.04 -28.93 -21.17
C ALA A 655 -37.02 -28.42 -22.26
N ASP A 656 -38.32 -28.39 -21.97
CA ASP A 656 -39.35 -27.95 -22.93
C ASP A 656 -39.39 -26.43 -23.18
N ASP A 657 -38.52 -25.66 -22.53
CA ASP A 657 -38.62 -24.19 -22.42
C ASP A 657 -37.25 -23.50 -22.45
N SER A 658 -36.30 -24.17 -23.11
CA SER A 658 -34.94 -23.71 -23.37
C SER A 658 -34.84 -23.02 -24.74
N TYR A 659 -34.18 -21.86 -24.77
CA TYR A 659 -33.95 -21.04 -25.97
C TYR A 659 -32.44 -20.89 -26.20
N ALA A 660 -32.01 -20.84 -27.46
CA ALA A 660 -30.60 -20.63 -27.78
C ALA A 660 -30.07 -19.32 -27.19
N PHE A 661 -28.84 -19.31 -26.69
CA PHE A 661 -28.25 -18.14 -26.05
C PHE A 661 -26.80 -17.94 -26.45
N ASP A 662 -26.49 -16.77 -27.03
CA ASP A 662 -25.15 -16.31 -27.36
C ASP A 662 -24.81 -15.08 -26.50
N GLN A 663 -23.58 -14.99 -25.96
CA GLN A 663 -23.08 -13.74 -25.37
C GLN A 663 -21.57 -13.56 -25.48
N TYR A 664 -21.13 -12.31 -25.33
CA TYR A 664 -19.76 -12.01 -24.91
C TYR A 664 -19.77 -11.06 -23.72
N PHE A 665 -18.73 -11.13 -22.90
CA PHE A 665 -18.45 -10.11 -21.91
C PHE A 665 -16.97 -9.73 -21.89
N TYR A 666 -16.73 -8.57 -21.28
CA TYR A 666 -15.42 -8.18 -20.79
C TYR A 666 -15.45 -7.93 -19.29
N HIS A 667 -14.37 -8.33 -18.62
CA HIS A 667 -14.14 -8.08 -17.20
C HIS A 667 -12.92 -7.17 -17.02
N GLY A 668 -13.13 -5.96 -16.51
CA GLY A 668 -12.09 -4.94 -16.36
C GLY A 668 -11.18 -5.18 -15.16
N SER A 669 -9.88 -5.35 -15.44
CA SER A 669 -8.83 -5.65 -14.45
C SER A 669 -8.33 -4.40 -13.70
N PHE A 670 -7.27 -4.53 -12.90
CA PHE A 670 -6.56 -3.40 -12.27
C PHE A 670 -5.68 -2.61 -13.24
N GLY A 671 -5.30 -3.21 -14.37
CA GLY A 671 -4.69 -2.51 -15.50
C GLY A 671 -5.73 -1.84 -16.39
N TYR A 672 -5.28 -1.04 -17.35
CA TYR A 672 -6.13 -0.52 -18.44
C TYR A 672 -6.39 -1.61 -19.49
N TYR A 673 -6.85 -2.78 -19.05
CA TYR A 673 -7.21 -3.91 -19.89
C TYR A 673 -8.34 -4.72 -19.26
N SER A 674 -9.03 -5.48 -20.10
CA SER A 674 -10.08 -6.41 -19.71
C SER A 674 -9.79 -7.81 -20.25
N PHE A 675 -10.18 -8.84 -19.48
CA PHE A 675 -10.31 -10.20 -19.99
C PHE A 675 -11.58 -10.30 -20.83
N TYR A 676 -11.51 -10.98 -21.98
CA TYR A 676 -12.64 -11.27 -22.86
C TYR A 676 -13.05 -12.73 -22.73
N GLU A 677 -14.36 -12.97 -22.68
CA GLU A 677 -14.93 -14.30 -22.84
C GLU A 677 -16.18 -14.26 -23.72
N GLU A 678 -16.33 -15.29 -24.55
CA GLU A 678 -17.46 -15.48 -25.47
C GLU A 678 -18.05 -16.87 -25.27
N GLN A 679 -19.37 -16.94 -25.17
CA GLN A 679 -20.07 -18.03 -24.50
C GLN A 679 -21.37 -18.36 -25.22
N THR A 680 -21.72 -19.64 -25.22
CA THR A 680 -22.92 -20.16 -25.88
C THR A 680 -23.61 -21.16 -24.95
N GLY A 681 -24.92 -21.35 -25.12
CA GLY A 681 -25.71 -22.22 -24.26
C GLY A 681 -27.22 -22.00 -24.40
N THR A 682 -27.96 -22.18 -23.30
CA THR A 682 -29.42 -22.12 -23.28
C THR A 682 -29.98 -21.26 -22.15
N TYR A 683 -30.94 -20.39 -22.49
CA TYR A 683 -31.75 -19.61 -21.56
C TYR A 683 -33.04 -20.38 -21.21
N CYS A 684 -33.36 -20.49 -19.91
CA CYS A 684 -34.62 -21.07 -19.45
C CYS A 684 -35.65 -19.98 -19.10
N ALA A 685 -36.83 -20.04 -19.73
CA ALA A 685 -37.90 -19.08 -19.50
C ALA A 685 -38.70 -19.31 -18.19
N LYS A 686 -38.45 -20.41 -17.46
CA LYS A 686 -39.17 -20.76 -16.21
C LYS A 686 -38.54 -20.16 -14.95
N ASP A 687 -37.24 -19.91 -14.96
CA ASP A 687 -36.46 -19.36 -13.83
C ASP A 687 -35.68 -18.08 -14.17
N ASN A 688 -35.65 -17.70 -15.45
CA ASN A 688 -34.89 -16.58 -16.01
C ASN A 688 -33.36 -16.70 -15.83
N ILE A 689 -32.86 -17.94 -15.80
CA ILE A 689 -31.43 -18.27 -15.70
C ILE A 689 -30.88 -18.71 -17.06
N VAL A 690 -29.61 -18.41 -17.30
CA VAL A 690 -28.84 -18.81 -18.48
C VAL A 690 -27.82 -19.87 -18.09
N TYR A 691 -27.77 -20.98 -18.84
CA TYR A 691 -26.84 -22.09 -18.65
C TYR A 691 -25.87 -22.14 -19.83
N ILE A 692 -24.59 -21.85 -19.59
CA ILE A 692 -23.62 -21.50 -20.64
C ILE A 692 -22.21 -22.02 -20.38
N TYR A 693 -21.46 -22.25 -21.46
CA TYR A 693 -20.06 -22.65 -21.44
C TYR A 693 -19.17 -21.67 -22.23
N GLY A 694 -17.88 -21.60 -21.87
CA GLY A 694 -16.89 -20.76 -22.54
C GLY A 694 -16.42 -21.34 -23.87
N HIS A 695 -16.59 -20.58 -24.96
CA HIS A 695 -16.18 -20.94 -26.32
C HIS A 695 -14.97 -20.10 -26.81
N GLY A 696 -15.02 -18.78 -26.64
CA GLY A 696 -13.97 -17.83 -27.03
C GLY A 696 -13.31 -17.13 -25.84
N LEU A 697 -12.03 -16.79 -25.98
CA LEU A 697 -11.22 -16.10 -24.95
C LEU A 697 -10.23 -15.13 -25.59
N GLY A 698 -9.86 -14.08 -24.86
CA GLY A 698 -8.87 -13.10 -25.29
C GLY A 698 -8.70 -11.96 -24.28
N SER A 699 -8.08 -10.86 -24.70
CA SER A 699 -7.92 -9.67 -23.86
C SER A 699 -7.94 -8.40 -24.71
N PHE A 700 -8.30 -7.26 -24.13
CA PHE A 700 -8.32 -5.98 -24.87
C PHE A 700 -7.97 -4.81 -23.95
N ASP A 701 -7.26 -3.81 -24.46
CA ASP A 701 -6.83 -2.61 -23.69
C ASP A 701 -7.99 -1.61 -23.51
N ILE A 702 -8.99 -2.02 -22.72
CA ILE A 702 -10.23 -1.29 -22.41
C ILE A 702 -10.59 -1.50 -20.93
N ASN A 703 -11.20 -0.49 -20.29
CA ASN A 703 -11.75 -0.55 -18.93
C ASN A 703 -12.72 0.63 -18.70
N GLY A 704 -13.32 0.73 -17.51
CA GLY A 704 -14.12 1.90 -17.11
C GLY A 704 -15.39 2.09 -17.94
N SER A 705 -15.77 3.33 -18.23
CA SER A 705 -17.04 3.61 -18.96
C SER A 705 -16.97 3.29 -20.46
N PHE A 706 -15.76 3.19 -21.04
CA PHE A 706 -15.61 2.64 -22.38
C PHE A 706 -16.08 1.18 -22.43
N LEU A 707 -15.88 0.41 -21.36
CA LEU A 707 -16.29 -0.99 -21.28
C LEU A 707 -17.81 -1.14 -21.26
N ALA A 708 -18.48 -0.32 -20.43
CA ALA A 708 -19.94 -0.20 -20.38
C ALA A 708 -20.59 0.35 -21.66
N LYS A 709 -19.79 0.79 -22.64
CA LYS A 709 -20.22 1.34 -23.94
C LYS A 709 -19.62 0.57 -25.13
N ASP A 710 -18.99 -0.57 -24.89
CA ASP A 710 -18.39 -1.36 -25.95
C ASP A 710 -19.44 -2.16 -26.72
N ARG A 711 -19.82 -1.63 -27.88
CA ARG A 711 -20.75 -2.22 -28.84
C ARG A 711 -20.15 -3.38 -29.66
N GLY A 712 -18.88 -3.71 -29.44
CA GLY A 712 -18.14 -4.71 -30.21
C GLY A 712 -17.51 -4.14 -31.50
N ASN A 713 -16.74 -4.97 -32.21
CA ASN A 713 -16.14 -4.63 -33.51
C ASN A 713 -15.80 -5.93 -34.26
N SER A 714 -15.89 -5.94 -35.60
CA SER A 714 -15.57 -7.08 -36.46
C SER A 714 -14.06 -7.26 -36.71
N GLY A 715 -13.25 -6.24 -36.39
CA GLY A 715 -11.78 -6.33 -36.36
C GLY A 715 -11.24 -7.20 -35.22
N TYR A 716 -10.01 -7.69 -35.37
CA TYR A 716 -9.31 -8.40 -34.29
C TYR A 716 -8.98 -7.47 -33.12
N ARG A 717 -9.09 -7.99 -31.89
CA ARG A 717 -8.81 -7.29 -30.63
C ARG A 717 -7.74 -8.04 -29.82
N HIS A 718 -6.89 -7.32 -29.11
CA HIS A 718 -5.83 -7.86 -28.25
C HIS A 718 -5.39 -6.83 -27.21
N SER A 719 -4.74 -7.25 -26.11
CA SER A 719 -4.14 -6.36 -25.11
C SER A 719 -2.61 -6.38 -25.20
N PHE A 720 -2.00 -5.23 -25.45
CA PHE A 720 -0.56 -5.04 -25.32
C PHE A 720 -0.13 -5.04 -23.84
N TYR A 721 -0.98 -4.51 -22.94
CA TYR A 721 -0.68 -4.46 -21.51
C TYR A 721 -0.57 -5.85 -20.90
N TYR A 722 -1.57 -6.71 -21.14
CA TYR A 722 -1.59 -8.10 -20.67
C TYR A 722 -0.44 -8.91 -21.29
N GLY A 723 -0.17 -8.74 -22.59
CA GLY A 723 0.97 -9.39 -23.25
C GLY A 723 2.31 -9.02 -22.58
N LEU A 724 2.53 -7.74 -22.29
CA LEU A 724 3.76 -7.28 -21.63
C LEU A 724 3.87 -7.81 -20.19
N VAL A 725 2.86 -7.59 -19.34
CA VAL A 725 2.91 -7.99 -17.92
C VAL A 725 2.91 -9.52 -17.76
N GLY A 726 2.10 -10.23 -18.56
CA GLY A 726 2.05 -11.68 -18.61
C GLY A 726 3.37 -12.30 -19.07
N SER A 727 4.01 -11.77 -20.11
CA SER A 727 5.32 -12.27 -20.57
C SER A 727 6.42 -12.11 -19.51
N ILE A 728 6.43 -11.00 -18.77
CA ILE A 728 7.35 -10.77 -17.63
C ILE A 728 7.13 -11.82 -16.54
N TRP A 729 5.86 -12.09 -16.18
CA TRP A 729 5.51 -13.06 -15.15
C TRP A 729 5.83 -14.51 -15.53
N VAL A 730 5.50 -14.92 -16.77
CA VAL A 730 5.85 -16.24 -17.33
C VAL A 730 7.37 -16.41 -17.39
N THR A 731 8.10 -15.41 -17.88
CA THR A 731 9.57 -15.43 -17.92
C THR A 731 10.17 -15.57 -16.52
N TYR A 732 9.63 -14.85 -15.54
CA TYR A 732 10.05 -14.97 -14.15
C TYR A 732 9.81 -16.37 -13.58
N ARG A 733 8.63 -16.98 -13.83
CA ARG A 733 8.31 -18.35 -13.44
C ARG A 733 9.25 -19.37 -14.09
N ALA A 734 9.58 -19.22 -15.37
CA ALA A 734 10.55 -20.07 -16.06
C ALA A 734 11.96 -19.99 -15.42
N LEU A 735 12.40 -18.80 -15.00
CA LEU A 735 13.68 -18.62 -14.31
C LEU A 735 13.66 -19.21 -12.88
N VAL A 736 12.52 -19.15 -12.17
CA VAL A 736 12.31 -19.86 -10.89
C VAL A 736 12.39 -21.39 -11.07
N LEU A 737 11.78 -21.93 -12.12
CA LEU A 737 11.88 -23.35 -12.45
C LEU A 737 13.31 -23.77 -12.76
N ARG A 738 14.05 -22.97 -13.55
CA ARG A 738 15.45 -23.22 -13.88
C ARG A 738 16.36 -23.23 -12.65
N ARG A 739 16.22 -22.29 -11.70
CA ARG A 739 17.00 -22.31 -10.45
C ARG A 739 16.64 -23.52 -9.57
N SER A 740 15.35 -23.90 -9.54
CA SER A 740 14.88 -25.08 -8.79
C SER A 740 15.44 -26.37 -9.38
N PHE A 741 15.44 -26.54 -10.71
CA PHE A 741 16.02 -27.70 -11.40
C PHE A 741 17.50 -27.90 -11.04
N ILE A 742 18.30 -26.83 -11.12
CA ILE A 742 19.74 -26.88 -10.80
C ILE A 742 19.94 -27.24 -9.32
N SER A 743 19.11 -26.71 -8.43
CA SER A 743 19.14 -27.05 -7.00
C SER A 743 18.82 -28.53 -6.75
N CYS A 744 17.73 -29.04 -7.35
CA CYS A 744 17.30 -30.44 -7.24
C CYS A 744 18.34 -31.41 -7.82
N LYS A 745 18.95 -31.06 -8.96
CA LYS A 745 20.03 -31.85 -9.56
C LYS A 745 21.26 -31.91 -8.66
N ARG A 746 21.75 -30.76 -8.14
CA ARG A 746 22.91 -30.72 -7.22
C ARG A 746 22.64 -31.47 -5.91
N TYR A 747 21.52 -31.22 -5.26
CA TYR A 747 21.20 -31.85 -3.97
C TYR A 747 20.97 -33.36 -4.13
N GLY A 748 20.26 -33.79 -5.17
CA GLY A 748 20.09 -35.20 -5.52
C GLY A 748 21.41 -35.91 -5.80
N ARG A 749 22.31 -35.26 -6.56
CA ARG A 749 23.67 -35.77 -6.78
C ARG A 749 24.43 -35.97 -5.47
N ARG A 750 24.44 -34.98 -4.55
CA ARG A 750 25.10 -35.12 -3.24
C ARG A 750 24.49 -36.22 -2.36
N CYS A 751 23.19 -36.47 -2.46
CA CYS A 751 22.55 -37.60 -1.79
C CYS A 751 23.04 -38.93 -2.39
N ASP A 752 22.97 -39.07 -3.71
CA ASP A 752 23.40 -40.27 -4.43
C ASP A 752 24.90 -40.58 -4.23
N GLU A 753 25.76 -39.55 -4.16
CA GLU A 753 27.20 -39.66 -3.86
C GLU A 753 27.49 -40.04 -2.40
N ALA A 754 26.64 -39.65 -1.45
CA ALA A 754 26.75 -40.04 -0.04
C ALA A 754 26.05 -41.38 0.28
N GLY A 755 25.47 -42.07 -0.71
CA GLY A 755 24.64 -43.27 -0.50
C GLY A 755 23.27 -42.99 0.14
N GLU A 756 22.91 -41.71 0.27
CA GLU A 756 21.74 -41.23 0.99
C GLU A 756 20.46 -41.25 0.14
N ASN A 757 19.37 -41.69 0.75
CA ASN A 757 18.11 -41.95 0.06
C ASN A 757 17.00 -41.04 0.57
N LEU A 758 16.25 -40.42 -0.35
CA LEU A 758 15.10 -39.56 -0.02
C LEU A 758 13.77 -40.31 -0.16
N ASN A 759 12.90 -40.16 0.83
CA ASN A 759 11.51 -40.60 0.80
C ASN A 759 10.61 -39.58 0.09
N ARG A 760 9.41 -40.02 -0.34
CA ARG A 760 8.47 -39.18 -1.12
C ARG A 760 8.17 -37.83 -0.44
N LYS A 761 7.94 -37.83 0.88
CA LYS A 761 7.67 -36.60 1.65
C LYS A 761 8.86 -35.64 1.67
N GLU A 762 10.08 -36.16 1.83
CA GLU A 762 11.31 -35.35 1.90
C GLU A 762 11.61 -34.70 0.54
N ALA A 763 11.42 -35.44 -0.55
CA ALA A 763 11.55 -34.91 -1.91
C ALA A 763 10.53 -33.81 -2.23
N VAL A 764 9.27 -33.95 -1.78
CA VAL A 764 8.22 -32.92 -1.95
C VAL A 764 8.57 -31.63 -1.22
N ILE A 765 8.95 -31.72 0.07
CA ILE A 765 9.36 -30.55 0.87
C ILE A 765 10.54 -29.83 0.22
N PHE A 766 11.60 -30.56 -0.16
CA PHE A 766 12.78 -29.96 -0.78
C PHE A 766 12.44 -29.25 -2.09
N VAL A 767 11.64 -29.89 -2.96
CA VAL A 767 11.23 -29.28 -4.24
C VAL A 767 10.37 -28.03 -4.00
N GLN A 768 9.42 -28.06 -3.07
CA GLN A 768 8.54 -26.91 -2.78
C GLN A 768 9.31 -25.71 -2.18
N GLU A 769 10.29 -25.92 -1.30
CA GLU A 769 11.19 -24.82 -0.86
C GLU A 769 11.98 -24.22 -2.02
N ASN A 770 12.33 -25.00 -3.05
CA ASN A 770 13.12 -24.52 -4.19
C ASN A 770 12.28 -23.92 -5.35
N LEU A 771 11.00 -24.28 -5.45
CA LEU A 771 10.01 -23.69 -6.36
C LEU A 771 9.44 -22.35 -5.89
N ARG A 772 9.86 -21.86 -4.72
CA ARG A 772 9.38 -20.58 -4.18
C ARG A 772 9.69 -19.40 -5.09
N LEU A 773 8.98 -18.29 -4.90
CA LEU A 773 9.19 -17.04 -5.66
C LEU A 773 10.32 -16.20 -5.03
N SER A 774 10.13 -15.75 -3.79
CA SER A 774 11.07 -14.94 -3.01
C SER A 774 12.49 -15.55 -2.90
N ALA A 775 13.52 -14.70 -3.04
CA ALA A 775 14.91 -15.08 -2.79
C ALA A 775 15.33 -14.80 -1.33
N HIS A 776 16.42 -15.41 -0.86
CA HIS A 776 17.01 -15.01 0.43
C HIS A 776 17.44 -13.54 0.38
N GLY A 777 17.12 -12.78 1.44
CA GLY A 777 17.37 -11.34 1.48
C GLY A 777 16.43 -10.49 0.62
N ALA A 778 15.30 -11.04 0.15
CA ALA A 778 14.26 -10.24 -0.49
C ALA A 778 13.78 -9.09 0.41
N THR A 779 13.58 -7.90 -0.17
CA THR A 779 13.01 -6.75 0.54
C THR A 779 11.48 -6.88 0.63
N ILE A 780 10.83 -6.02 1.43
CA ILE A 780 9.37 -5.92 1.45
C ILE A 780 8.83 -5.49 0.07
N TYR A 781 9.52 -4.59 -0.62
CA TYR A 781 9.11 -4.07 -1.93
C TYR A 781 9.22 -5.11 -3.03
N HIS A 782 10.26 -5.96 -3.00
CA HIS A 782 10.35 -7.09 -3.93
C HIS A 782 9.21 -8.09 -3.70
N ARG A 783 8.71 -8.24 -2.46
CA ARG A 783 7.53 -9.07 -2.18
C ARG A 783 6.24 -8.42 -2.67
N PHE A 784 6.05 -7.11 -2.52
CA PHE A 784 4.89 -6.43 -3.11
C PHE A 784 4.85 -6.56 -4.64
N ALA A 785 6.00 -6.44 -5.32
CA ALA A 785 6.09 -6.70 -6.76
C ALA A 785 5.73 -8.15 -7.13
N LEU A 786 6.14 -9.14 -6.32
CA LEU A 786 5.74 -10.54 -6.51
C LEU A 786 4.25 -10.78 -6.21
N VAL A 787 3.68 -10.09 -5.23
CA VAL A 787 2.24 -10.16 -4.91
C VAL A 787 1.43 -9.61 -6.08
N TYR A 788 1.82 -8.47 -6.66
CA TYR A 788 1.18 -7.93 -7.85
C TYR A 788 1.18 -8.92 -9.03
N LEU A 789 2.36 -9.39 -9.45
CA LEU A 789 2.46 -10.36 -10.56
C LEU A 789 1.73 -11.69 -10.28
N LEU A 790 1.63 -12.09 -9.00
CA LEU A 790 0.86 -13.27 -8.60
C LEU A 790 -0.65 -13.03 -8.64
N VAL A 791 -1.14 -11.83 -8.34
CA VAL A 791 -2.56 -11.47 -8.50
C VAL A 791 -2.97 -11.48 -9.98
N GLU A 792 -2.18 -10.89 -10.88
CA GLU A 792 -2.42 -10.98 -12.33
C GLU A 792 -2.46 -12.44 -12.83
N GLY A 793 -1.62 -13.31 -12.26
CA GLY A 793 -1.64 -14.75 -12.49
C GLY A 793 -2.88 -15.46 -11.93
N ILE A 794 -3.36 -15.05 -10.74
CA ILE A 794 -4.58 -15.58 -10.12
C ILE A 794 -5.82 -15.20 -10.93
N MET A 795 -5.92 -13.96 -11.43
CA MET A 795 -7.02 -13.54 -12.31
C MET A 795 -7.01 -14.32 -13.63
N THR A 796 -5.82 -14.51 -14.22
CA THR A 796 -5.64 -15.37 -15.40
C THR A 796 -6.13 -16.81 -15.14
N ASP A 797 -5.80 -17.39 -13.98
CA ASP A 797 -6.25 -18.74 -13.63
C ASP A 797 -7.76 -18.81 -13.37
N LEU A 798 -8.37 -17.74 -12.86
CA LEU A 798 -9.80 -17.63 -12.58
C LEU A 798 -10.65 -17.59 -13.86
N PHE A 799 -10.27 -16.78 -14.87
CA PHE A 799 -11.03 -16.74 -16.13
C PHE A 799 -10.97 -18.07 -16.91
N LEU A 800 -9.92 -18.86 -16.74
CA LEU A 800 -9.88 -20.21 -17.34
C LEU A 800 -10.62 -21.27 -16.53
N LEU A 801 -10.94 -21.01 -15.27
CA LEU A 801 -11.85 -21.86 -14.50
C LEU A 801 -13.29 -21.61 -14.96
N ILE A 802 -13.62 -20.36 -15.30
CA ILE A 802 -14.90 -19.96 -15.91
C ILE A 802 -15.03 -20.55 -17.34
N ALA A 803 -13.93 -20.58 -18.10
CA ALA A 803 -13.90 -20.92 -19.52
C ALA A 803 -13.37 -22.34 -19.90
N ASN A 804 -13.41 -23.31 -18.98
CA ASN A 804 -13.26 -24.74 -19.31
C ASN A 804 -14.11 -25.55 -18.32
N GLU A 805 -14.84 -26.57 -18.79
CA GLU A 805 -15.69 -27.40 -17.92
C GLU A 805 -15.02 -28.74 -17.50
N GLY A 806 -15.76 -29.54 -16.72
CA GLY A 806 -15.42 -30.93 -16.38
C GLY A 806 -14.05 -31.11 -15.70
N ILE A 807 -13.29 -32.10 -16.15
CA ILE A 807 -11.97 -32.44 -15.58
C ILE A 807 -10.98 -31.27 -15.74
N LEU A 808 -11.06 -30.50 -16.83
CA LEU A 808 -10.21 -29.33 -17.03
C LEU A 808 -10.51 -28.22 -16.02
N ALA A 809 -11.79 -27.96 -15.72
CA ALA A 809 -12.19 -27.05 -14.64
C ALA A 809 -11.56 -27.47 -13.31
N LYS A 810 -11.73 -28.73 -12.90
CA LYS A 810 -11.24 -29.22 -11.59
C LYS A 810 -9.71 -29.22 -11.50
N ILE A 811 -8.98 -29.42 -12.60
CA ILE A 811 -7.52 -29.19 -12.65
C ILE A 811 -7.18 -27.71 -12.44
N GLN A 812 -7.96 -26.80 -13.04
CA GLN A 812 -7.75 -25.36 -12.95
C GLN A 812 -8.04 -24.82 -11.54
N TYR A 813 -9.07 -25.33 -10.84
CA TYR A 813 -9.31 -25.09 -9.41
C TYR A 813 -8.07 -25.46 -8.54
N VAL A 814 -7.35 -26.53 -8.86
CA VAL A 814 -6.11 -26.91 -8.14
C VAL A 814 -4.96 -25.94 -8.42
N SER A 815 -4.81 -25.43 -9.65
CA SER A 815 -3.85 -24.36 -9.96
C SER A 815 -4.15 -23.08 -9.18
N LEU A 816 -5.42 -22.68 -9.15
CA LEU A 816 -5.90 -21.51 -8.42
C LEU A 816 -5.65 -21.63 -6.91
N GLY A 817 -5.95 -22.80 -6.31
CA GLY A 817 -5.64 -23.09 -4.90
C GLY A 817 -4.14 -23.00 -4.58
N TYR A 818 -3.27 -23.54 -5.44
CA TYR A 818 -1.82 -23.46 -5.30
C TYR A 818 -1.29 -22.01 -5.41
N ASN A 819 -1.82 -21.23 -6.36
CA ASN A 819 -1.44 -19.82 -6.51
C ASN A 819 -1.96 -18.95 -5.34
N LEU A 820 -3.17 -19.21 -4.84
CA LEU A 820 -3.72 -18.58 -3.63
C LEU A 820 -2.88 -18.92 -2.37
N SER A 821 -2.46 -20.18 -2.23
CA SER A 821 -1.51 -20.60 -1.18
C SER A 821 -0.19 -19.84 -1.25
N GLY A 822 0.36 -19.67 -2.47
CA GLY A 822 1.52 -18.83 -2.73
C GLY A 822 1.33 -17.36 -2.35
N PHE A 823 0.13 -16.82 -2.54
CA PHE A 823 -0.25 -15.46 -2.17
C PHE A 823 -0.31 -15.30 -0.65
N LEU A 824 -1.04 -16.17 0.06
CA LEU A 824 -1.12 -16.16 1.53
C LEU A 824 0.27 -16.25 2.17
N LEU A 825 1.14 -17.08 1.59
CA LEU A 825 2.52 -17.24 2.05
C LEU A 825 3.39 -16.01 1.79
N LEU A 826 3.23 -15.31 0.64
CA LEU A 826 3.92 -14.04 0.38
C LEU A 826 3.43 -12.91 1.30
N ILE A 827 2.12 -12.83 1.56
CA ILE A 827 1.54 -11.89 2.52
C ILE A 827 2.09 -12.16 3.92
N TYR A 828 2.15 -13.42 4.36
CA TYR A 828 2.77 -13.79 5.63
C TYR A 828 4.28 -13.47 5.65
N GLU A 829 5.03 -13.69 4.57
CA GLU A 829 6.42 -13.25 4.49
C GLU A 829 6.59 -11.73 4.63
N ILE A 830 5.63 -10.91 4.15
CA ILE A 830 5.62 -9.45 4.35
C ILE A 830 5.36 -9.11 5.82
N VAL A 831 4.40 -9.80 6.47
CA VAL A 831 4.12 -9.63 7.91
C VAL A 831 5.33 -10.03 8.76
N GLU A 832 5.94 -11.19 8.49
CA GLU A 832 7.15 -11.66 9.17
C GLU A 832 8.33 -10.67 8.94
N ALA A 833 8.56 -10.21 7.71
CA ALA A 833 9.59 -9.21 7.39
C ALA A 833 9.32 -7.80 7.97
N SER A 834 8.09 -7.50 8.39
CA SER A 834 7.74 -6.22 9.02
C SER A 834 8.09 -6.15 10.51
N ASN A 835 8.40 -7.29 11.15
CA ASN A 835 8.56 -7.45 12.60
C ASN A 835 7.33 -7.02 13.43
N CYS A 836 6.11 -7.10 12.86
CA CYS A 836 4.89 -6.69 13.57
C CYS A 836 4.41 -7.70 14.64
N LEU A 837 4.81 -8.98 14.51
CA LEU A 837 4.45 -10.04 15.46
C LEU A 837 5.60 -10.35 16.43
N ARG A 838 5.28 -10.62 17.69
CA ARG A 838 6.23 -11.20 18.66
C ARG A 838 6.54 -12.65 18.28
N GLU A 839 7.76 -13.11 18.56
CA GLU A 839 8.28 -14.45 18.18
C GLU A 839 7.31 -15.60 18.52
N LYS A 840 6.70 -15.60 19.72
CA LYS A 840 5.71 -16.59 20.14
C LYS A 840 4.51 -16.67 19.20
N TYR A 841 3.96 -15.52 18.79
CA TYR A 841 2.83 -15.47 17.86
C TYR A 841 3.26 -15.73 16.41
N ARG A 842 4.47 -15.30 16.02
CA ARG A 842 5.08 -15.64 14.72
C ARG A 842 5.10 -17.17 14.55
N LEU A 843 5.74 -17.88 15.49
CA LEU A 843 5.87 -19.34 15.46
C LEU A 843 4.51 -20.05 15.51
N PHE A 844 3.60 -19.61 16.39
CA PHE A 844 2.24 -20.16 16.48
C PHE A 844 1.51 -20.12 15.14
N PHE A 845 1.38 -18.94 14.52
CA PHE A 845 0.71 -18.82 13.21
C PHE A 845 1.47 -19.52 12.08
N LYS A 846 2.81 -19.57 12.13
CA LYS A 846 3.62 -20.29 11.12
C LYS A 846 3.38 -21.79 11.16
N ARG A 847 3.24 -22.40 12.35
CA ARG A 847 2.93 -23.82 12.50
C ARG A 847 1.45 -24.15 12.22
N LEU A 848 0.54 -23.24 12.53
CA LEU A 848 -0.91 -23.43 12.35
C LEU A 848 -1.36 -23.30 10.88
N TRP A 849 -0.85 -22.30 10.15
CA TRP A 849 -1.34 -21.95 8.80
C TRP A 849 -0.34 -22.21 7.66
N PHE A 850 0.93 -22.43 7.99
CA PHE A 850 2.03 -22.55 7.03
C PHE A 850 2.88 -23.79 7.31
N SER A 851 2.22 -24.95 7.38
CA SER A 851 2.87 -26.26 7.41
C SER A 851 2.62 -27.07 6.14
N TYR A 852 3.57 -27.94 5.80
CA TYR A 852 3.50 -28.77 4.60
C TYR A 852 2.32 -29.75 4.61
N GLU A 853 1.96 -30.27 5.78
CA GLU A 853 0.86 -31.20 5.95
C GLU A 853 -0.53 -30.53 5.88
N THR A 854 -0.63 -29.22 6.14
CA THR A 854 -1.90 -28.50 6.11
C THR A 854 -2.15 -27.76 4.80
N ALA A 855 -1.09 -27.29 4.15
CA ALA A 855 -1.22 -26.55 2.91
C ALA A 855 -1.87 -27.36 1.79
N PHE A 856 -1.38 -28.59 1.55
CA PHE A 856 -1.92 -29.46 0.48
C PHE A 856 -3.40 -29.81 0.67
N LEU A 857 -3.85 -30.12 1.89
CA LEU A 857 -5.27 -30.39 2.13
C LEU A 857 -6.12 -29.11 2.06
N GLY A 858 -5.60 -27.98 2.57
CA GLY A 858 -6.28 -26.69 2.43
C GLY A 858 -6.44 -26.25 0.97
N GLU A 859 -5.44 -26.51 0.13
CA GLU A 859 -5.49 -26.29 -1.32
C GLU A 859 -6.49 -27.23 -1.99
N LEU A 860 -6.49 -28.53 -1.65
CA LEU A 860 -7.39 -29.52 -2.23
C LEU A 860 -8.87 -29.30 -1.84
N LEU A 861 -9.16 -29.00 -0.57
CA LEU A 861 -10.53 -28.72 -0.12
C LEU A 861 -11.02 -27.35 -0.60
N SER A 862 -10.13 -26.36 -0.78
CA SER A 862 -10.48 -25.12 -1.49
C SER A 862 -10.87 -25.43 -2.93
N ALA A 863 -10.04 -26.18 -3.66
CA ALA A 863 -10.32 -26.57 -5.05
C ALA A 863 -11.63 -27.37 -5.20
N ALA A 864 -12.04 -28.13 -4.17
CA ALA A 864 -13.28 -28.90 -4.18
C ALA A 864 -14.55 -28.08 -3.84
N LEU A 865 -14.44 -27.08 -2.95
CA LEU A 865 -15.60 -26.38 -2.36
C LEU A 865 -15.74 -24.91 -2.79
N GLN A 866 -14.73 -24.36 -3.49
CA GLN A 866 -14.73 -22.97 -3.95
C GLN A 866 -15.90 -22.65 -4.89
N GLU A 867 -16.30 -23.60 -5.75
CA GLU A 867 -17.47 -23.51 -6.65
C GLU A 867 -18.76 -23.12 -5.88
N GLN A 868 -19.09 -23.93 -4.87
CA GLN A 868 -20.25 -23.72 -4.00
C GLN A 868 -20.11 -22.42 -3.19
N MET A 869 -18.89 -22.09 -2.76
CA MET A 869 -18.62 -20.89 -1.97
C MET A 869 -18.79 -19.59 -2.77
N ILE A 870 -18.44 -19.56 -4.06
CA ILE A 870 -18.64 -18.39 -4.91
C ILE A 870 -20.13 -18.20 -5.20
N THR A 871 -20.85 -19.28 -5.51
CA THR A 871 -22.32 -19.29 -5.65
C THR A 871 -23.00 -18.73 -4.39
N ALA A 872 -22.64 -19.23 -3.21
CA ALA A 872 -23.20 -18.76 -1.93
C ALA A 872 -22.84 -17.30 -1.58
N LEU A 873 -21.68 -16.80 -2.05
CA LEU A 873 -21.30 -15.39 -1.91
C LEU A 873 -22.12 -14.49 -2.84
N ASN A 874 -22.31 -14.87 -4.11
CA ASN A 874 -23.13 -14.09 -5.06
C ASN A 874 -24.61 -14.07 -4.66
N GLN A 875 -25.13 -15.17 -4.11
CA GLN A 875 -26.51 -15.26 -3.60
C GLN A 875 -26.71 -14.59 -2.21
N ALA A 876 -25.69 -13.94 -1.64
CA ALA A 876 -25.81 -13.24 -0.36
C ALA A 876 -26.35 -11.80 -0.53
N ASN A 877 -27.24 -11.38 0.37
CA ASN A 877 -28.00 -10.12 0.29
C ASN A 877 -27.17 -8.83 0.14
N ILE A 878 -25.87 -8.88 0.42
CA ILE A 878 -24.94 -7.76 0.19
C ILE A 878 -24.81 -7.38 -1.29
N PHE A 879 -25.13 -8.31 -2.21
CA PHE A 879 -25.12 -8.06 -3.66
C PHE A 879 -26.53 -7.93 -4.29
N ASP A 880 -27.62 -8.02 -3.52
CA ASP A 880 -29.01 -7.81 -4.02
C ASP A 880 -29.21 -6.43 -4.66
N LYS A 881 -28.37 -5.46 -4.27
CA LYS A 881 -28.43 -4.05 -4.72
C LYS A 881 -27.20 -3.64 -5.55
N SER A 882 -26.46 -4.61 -6.08
CA SER A 882 -25.15 -4.44 -6.70
C SER A 882 -25.10 -3.30 -7.74
N LYS A 883 -26.03 -3.25 -8.70
CA LYS A 883 -26.11 -2.15 -9.69
C LYS A 883 -26.36 -0.80 -9.05
N SER A 884 -27.31 -0.69 -8.12
CA SER A 884 -27.60 0.60 -7.46
C SER A 884 -26.39 1.13 -6.68
N THR A 885 -25.66 0.25 -5.98
CA THR A 885 -24.43 0.63 -5.26
C THR A 885 -23.29 0.95 -6.22
N ALA A 886 -23.11 0.16 -7.29
CA ALA A 886 -22.08 0.40 -8.31
C ALA A 886 -22.34 1.67 -9.14
N LEU A 887 -23.60 2.01 -9.42
CA LEU A 887 -23.97 3.32 -9.95
C LEU A 887 -23.66 4.40 -8.93
N ALA A 888 -23.93 4.19 -7.63
CA ALA A 888 -23.63 5.19 -6.61
C ALA A 888 -22.12 5.49 -6.44
N VAL A 889 -21.24 4.48 -6.52
CA VAL A 889 -19.79 4.61 -6.20
C VAL A 889 -18.82 4.39 -7.38
N SER A 890 -19.35 4.12 -8.58
CA SER A 890 -18.68 3.53 -9.75
C SER A 890 -18.39 2.02 -9.68
N TYR A 891 -18.65 1.34 -10.80
CA TYR A 891 -18.38 -0.09 -11.04
C TYR A 891 -16.96 -0.54 -10.65
N TYR A 892 -15.95 0.31 -10.87
CA TYR A 892 -14.56 0.00 -10.55
C TYR A 892 -14.32 -0.09 -9.03
N PHE A 893 -14.89 0.82 -8.24
CA PHE A 893 -14.78 0.76 -6.79
C PHE A 893 -15.65 -0.34 -6.17
N TRP A 894 -16.86 -0.56 -6.69
CA TRP A 894 -17.71 -1.65 -6.22
C TRP A 894 -17.12 -3.03 -6.56
N SER A 895 -16.47 -3.18 -7.71
CA SER A 895 -15.70 -4.38 -8.06
C SER A 895 -14.49 -4.60 -7.14
N LEU A 896 -13.78 -3.54 -6.72
CA LEU A 896 -12.74 -3.64 -5.69
C LEU A 896 -13.30 -4.18 -4.36
N VAL A 897 -14.53 -3.77 -3.99
CA VAL A 897 -15.22 -4.30 -2.79
C VAL A 897 -15.62 -5.76 -3.00
N GLY A 898 -16.24 -6.12 -4.12
CA GLY A 898 -16.67 -7.49 -4.44
C GLY A 898 -15.50 -8.49 -4.48
N HIS A 899 -14.43 -8.16 -5.22
CA HIS A 899 -13.18 -8.92 -5.20
C HIS A 899 -12.53 -8.95 -3.80
N GLY A 900 -12.61 -7.86 -3.03
CA GLY A 900 -12.15 -7.82 -1.65
C GLY A 900 -12.87 -8.82 -0.76
N VAL A 901 -14.20 -8.85 -0.81
CA VAL A 901 -15.04 -9.82 -0.08
C VAL A 901 -14.72 -11.26 -0.52
N PHE A 902 -14.64 -11.52 -1.83
CA PHE A 902 -14.28 -12.82 -2.41
C PHE A 902 -12.92 -13.33 -1.92
N VAL A 903 -11.87 -12.51 -2.01
CA VAL A 903 -10.50 -12.88 -1.58
C VAL A 903 -10.43 -13.06 -0.07
N LEU A 904 -11.10 -12.21 0.73
CA LEU A 904 -11.16 -12.36 2.18
C LEU A 904 -11.89 -13.63 2.61
N ALA A 905 -12.99 -13.96 1.94
CA ALA A 905 -13.78 -15.16 2.22
C ALA A 905 -12.97 -16.43 1.89
N LEU A 906 -12.41 -16.55 0.67
CA LEU A 906 -11.56 -17.69 0.28
C LEU A 906 -10.32 -17.83 1.18
N THR A 907 -9.69 -16.71 1.53
CA THR A 907 -8.59 -16.67 2.51
C THR A 907 -9.03 -17.25 3.86
N SER A 908 -10.18 -16.81 4.37
CA SER A 908 -10.72 -17.26 5.67
C SER A 908 -11.09 -18.74 5.65
N PHE A 909 -11.62 -19.24 4.53
CA PHE A 909 -11.89 -20.67 4.34
C PHE A 909 -10.60 -21.50 4.36
N VAL A 910 -9.61 -21.14 3.53
CA VAL A 910 -8.31 -21.84 3.45
C VAL A 910 -7.61 -21.86 4.81
N LEU A 911 -7.59 -20.74 5.52
CA LEU A 911 -6.99 -20.66 6.86
C LEU A 911 -7.78 -21.46 7.91
N SER A 912 -9.10 -21.55 7.80
CA SER A 912 -9.94 -22.37 8.69
C SER A 912 -9.70 -23.87 8.47
N VAL A 913 -9.72 -24.33 7.23
CA VAL A 913 -9.40 -25.73 6.88
C VAL A 913 -7.98 -26.10 7.36
N ARG A 914 -7.00 -25.23 7.12
CA ARG A 914 -5.62 -25.44 7.62
C ARG A 914 -5.55 -25.50 9.13
N THR A 915 -6.31 -24.65 9.84
CA THR A 915 -6.37 -24.66 11.32
C THR A 915 -6.94 -25.96 11.85
N LEU A 916 -8.09 -26.42 11.33
CA LEU A 916 -8.73 -27.67 11.73
C LEU A 916 -7.82 -28.88 11.46
N TRP A 917 -7.22 -28.94 10.27
CA TRP A 917 -6.29 -30.03 9.94
C TRP A 917 -4.98 -29.98 10.72
N ALA A 918 -4.45 -28.79 11.04
CA ALA A 918 -3.26 -28.65 11.88
C ALA A 918 -3.50 -29.29 13.24
N ILE A 919 -4.64 -28.98 13.86
CA ILE A 919 -5.05 -29.49 15.17
C ILE A 919 -5.29 -31.01 15.10
N GLY A 920 -6.06 -31.49 14.11
CA GLY A 920 -6.33 -32.93 13.93
C GLY A 920 -5.08 -33.76 13.62
N TYR A 921 -4.19 -33.25 12.77
CA TYR A 921 -2.90 -33.88 12.46
C TYR A 921 -2.01 -33.92 13.71
N ALA A 922 -1.89 -32.82 14.44
CA ALA A 922 -1.10 -32.78 15.67
C ALA A 922 -1.70 -33.67 16.78
N TRP A 923 -3.03 -33.80 16.87
CA TRP A 923 -3.70 -34.71 17.81
C TRP A 923 -3.46 -36.18 17.47
N SER A 924 -3.71 -36.58 16.23
CA SER A 924 -3.44 -37.96 15.77
C SER A 924 -1.96 -38.36 15.84
N ARG A 925 -1.02 -37.41 15.68
CA ARG A 925 0.43 -37.69 15.66
C ARG A 925 1.16 -37.50 16.99
N HIS A 926 0.63 -36.66 17.90
CA HIS A 926 1.29 -36.29 19.15
C HIS A 926 0.39 -36.36 20.40
N GLN A 927 -0.89 -36.74 20.26
CA GLN A 927 -1.87 -37.08 21.31
C GLN A 927 -1.85 -36.20 22.57
N HIS A 928 -0.99 -36.49 23.55
CA HIS A 928 -0.88 -35.74 24.80
C HIS A 928 -0.20 -34.36 24.67
N HIS A 929 0.50 -34.09 23.56
CA HIS A 929 1.39 -32.94 23.41
C HIS A 929 0.97 -31.92 22.34
N VAL A 930 -0.28 -31.97 21.84
CA VAL A 930 -0.78 -31.11 20.73
C VAL A 930 -0.46 -29.64 20.93
N ARG A 931 -0.76 -29.09 22.11
CA ARG A 931 -0.53 -27.68 22.45
C ARG A 931 0.95 -27.31 22.32
N ALA A 932 1.84 -28.17 22.79
CA ALA A 932 3.28 -27.93 22.80
C ALA A 932 3.87 -27.83 21.38
N ILE A 933 3.35 -28.58 20.41
CA ILE A 933 3.73 -28.46 19.00
C ILE A 933 3.50 -27.03 18.48
N PHE A 934 2.43 -26.35 18.91
CA PHE A 934 2.13 -24.98 18.50
C PHE A 934 2.73 -23.89 19.40
N THR A 935 2.97 -24.16 20.69
CA THR A 935 3.43 -23.13 21.65
C THR A 935 4.93 -23.14 21.95
N GLU A 936 5.60 -24.29 21.90
CA GLU A 936 6.97 -24.37 22.44
C GLU A 936 8.04 -23.92 21.45
N PRO A 937 9.05 -23.16 21.90
CA PRO A 937 10.13 -22.71 21.04
C PRO A 937 10.98 -23.90 20.57
N CYS A 938 11.42 -23.82 19.31
CA CYS A 938 12.48 -24.67 18.77
C CYS A 938 13.52 -23.73 18.17
N CYS A 939 14.75 -23.77 18.68
CA CYS A 939 15.83 -22.87 18.24
C CYS A 939 16.06 -22.89 16.72
N VAL A 940 15.87 -24.04 16.07
CA VAL A 940 15.94 -24.20 14.60
C VAL A 940 14.93 -23.30 13.86
N ASP A 941 13.68 -23.18 14.33
CA ASP A 941 12.68 -22.28 13.70
C ASP A 941 13.07 -20.79 13.85
N SER A 942 13.79 -20.45 14.92
CA SER A 942 14.32 -19.11 15.18
C SER A 942 15.65 -18.82 14.48
N VAL A 943 16.40 -19.84 14.02
CA VAL A 943 17.56 -19.68 13.12
C VAL A 943 17.12 -19.59 11.66
N LEU A 944 16.14 -20.40 11.25
CA LEU A 944 15.61 -20.40 9.88
C LEU A 944 14.81 -19.11 9.57
N LYS A 945 13.86 -18.69 10.41
CA LYS A 945 13.00 -17.51 10.18
C LYS A 945 12.37 -17.50 8.77
N LEU A 946 12.74 -16.53 7.92
CA LEU A 946 12.33 -16.38 6.51
C LEU A 946 13.15 -17.23 5.52
N ARG A 947 14.16 -17.98 5.98
CA ARG A 947 14.99 -18.84 5.10
C ARG A 947 14.28 -20.14 4.73
N ASN A 948 13.40 -20.62 5.61
CA ASN A 948 12.44 -21.69 5.37
C ASN A 948 11.03 -21.07 5.40
N LYS A 949 10.20 -21.30 4.39
CA LYS A 949 8.87 -20.69 4.30
C LYS A 949 7.87 -21.39 5.21
N MET A 950 7.97 -22.71 5.33
CA MET A 950 6.93 -23.54 5.93
C MET A 950 7.51 -24.58 6.90
N THR A 951 6.71 -24.94 7.90
CA THR A 951 7.08 -25.93 8.92
C THR A 951 6.63 -27.34 8.52
N SER A 952 7.20 -28.37 9.14
CA SER A 952 6.80 -29.78 8.93
C SER A 952 6.29 -30.31 10.26
N LEU A 953 4.97 -30.38 10.45
CA LEU A 953 4.37 -30.76 11.74
C LEU A 953 4.79 -32.17 12.15
N GLY A 954 4.73 -33.12 11.22
CA GLY A 954 5.22 -34.49 11.41
C GLY A 954 6.73 -34.64 11.35
N GLY A 955 7.48 -33.53 11.23
CA GLY A 955 8.93 -33.46 11.40
C GLY A 955 9.36 -33.15 12.83
N TYR A 956 8.45 -32.65 13.68
CA TYR A 956 8.74 -32.37 15.09
C TYR A 956 8.73 -33.64 15.97
N ARG A 957 9.49 -33.59 17.06
CA ARG A 957 9.45 -34.49 18.21
C ARG A 957 9.43 -33.64 19.48
N TYR A 958 8.64 -34.05 20.47
CA TYR A 958 8.54 -33.37 21.75
C TYR A 958 9.06 -34.33 22.83
N ASP A 959 10.22 -34.01 23.38
CA ASP A 959 11.01 -34.88 24.24
C ASP A 959 11.49 -34.06 25.45
N ASN A 960 11.34 -34.58 26.67
CA ASN A 960 11.80 -33.93 27.92
C ASN A 960 11.41 -32.44 28.04
N GLY A 961 10.15 -32.11 27.70
CA GLY A 961 9.61 -30.74 27.76
C GLY A 961 10.02 -29.83 26.59
N LYS A 962 10.86 -30.29 25.66
CA LYS A 962 11.47 -29.48 24.60
C LYS A 962 11.12 -29.99 23.19
N LEU A 963 11.07 -29.08 22.22
CA LEU A 963 10.63 -29.36 20.84
C LEU A 963 11.81 -29.41 19.86
N TYR A 964 11.97 -30.54 19.17
CA TYR A 964 13.08 -30.83 18.24
C TYR A 964 12.57 -31.16 16.83
N TYR A 965 13.37 -30.92 15.81
CA TYR A 965 13.22 -31.52 14.48
C TYR A 965 14.02 -32.82 14.39
N GLY A 966 13.42 -33.86 13.79
CA GLY A 966 14.12 -35.10 13.44
C GLY A 966 15.05 -34.93 12.22
N ALA A 967 16.07 -35.78 12.13
CA ALA A 967 17.06 -35.80 11.04
C ALA A 967 16.44 -35.80 9.63
N SER A 968 15.36 -36.56 9.42
CA SER A 968 14.59 -36.59 8.16
C SER A 968 13.96 -35.24 7.79
N ALA A 969 13.52 -34.44 8.76
CA ALA A 969 13.00 -33.10 8.53
C ALA A 969 14.12 -32.11 8.18
N LEU A 970 15.26 -32.19 8.86
CA LEU A 970 16.45 -31.39 8.53
C LEU A 970 16.93 -31.68 7.11
N LYS A 971 17.01 -32.97 6.74
CA LYS A 971 17.30 -33.44 5.38
C LYS A 971 16.25 -32.93 4.37
N ALA A 972 14.95 -33.03 4.67
CA ALA A 972 13.89 -32.50 3.81
C ALA A 972 14.00 -31.00 3.52
N PHE A 973 14.44 -30.18 4.49
CA PHE A 973 14.70 -28.75 4.29
C PHE A 973 16.02 -28.46 3.55
N GLY A 974 16.79 -29.47 3.15
CA GLY A 974 18.08 -29.29 2.49
C GLY A 974 19.19 -28.79 3.41
N LEU A 975 19.05 -29.00 4.73
CA LEU A 975 20.04 -28.61 5.73
C LEU A 975 21.16 -29.65 5.82
N LEU A 976 22.39 -29.15 5.92
CA LEU A 976 23.61 -29.94 6.01
C LEU A 976 24.41 -29.56 7.26
N GLN A 977 25.24 -30.49 7.70
CA GLN A 977 26.16 -30.33 8.81
C GLN A 977 27.55 -29.97 8.25
N LEU A 978 28.18 -28.95 8.82
CA LEU A 978 29.60 -28.65 8.64
C LEU A 978 30.30 -28.86 9.99
N GLU A 979 31.45 -29.50 9.97
CA GLU A 979 32.37 -29.64 11.09
C GLU A 979 33.66 -28.90 10.69
N GLU A 980 34.05 -27.86 11.42
CA GLU A 980 35.33 -27.17 11.20
C GLU A 980 36.43 -27.71 12.12
N LYS A 981 37.69 -27.34 11.84
CA LYS A 981 38.88 -27.95 12.45
C LYS A 981 38.93 -27.79 13.97
N ASP A 982 38.24 -26.78 14.49
CA ASP A 982 38.09 -26.45 15.91
C ASP A 982 37.11 -27.39 16.65
N GLY A 983 36.53 -28.39 15.97
CA GLY A 983 35.47 -29.26 16.51
C GLY A 983 34.11 -28.58 16.60
N ILE A 984 33.98 -27.33 16.15
CA ILE A 984 32.73 -26.59 16.15
C ILE A 984 31.85 -27.05 14.98
N GLU A 985 30.64 -27.49 15.32
CA GLU A 985 29.62 -27.86 14.36
C GLU A 985 28.77 -26.65 13.93
N TYR A 986 28.39 -26.64 12.65
CA TYR A 986 27.64 -25.57 12.01
C TYR A 986 26.47 -26.09 11.18
N LEU A 987 25.36 -25.36 11.23
CA LEU A 987 24.18 -25.56 10.39
C LEU A 987 24.38 -24.85 9.05
N VAL A 988 24.38 -25.61 7.96
CA VAL A 988 24.54 -25.12 6.58
C VAL A 988 23.22 -25.21 5.82
N LEU A 989 22.92 -24.17 5.04
CA LEU A 989 21.76 -24.08 4.15
C LEU A 989 22.19 -23.69 2.73
N GLN A 990 21.48 -24.20 1.71
CA GLN A 990 21.68 -23.75 0.34
C GLN A 990 20.96 -22.41 0.05
N LYS A 991 21.74 -21.34 -0.13
CA LYS A 991 21.26 -19.98 -0.37
C LYS A 991 20.75 -19.81 -1.81
N GLN A 992 19.43 -19.77 -1.95
CA GLN A 992 18.76 -19.37 -3.18
C GLN A 992 18.84 -17.85 -3.43
N TYR A 993 19.28 -17.45 -4.62
CA TYR A 993 19.25 -16.06 -5.12
C TYR A 993 18.10 -15.87 -6.13
N TRP A 994 17.89 -14.64 -6.60
CA TRP A 994 16.78 -14.27 -7.50
C TRP A 994 16.73 -15.09 -8.80
N LEU A 995 17.73 -14.98 -9.67
CA LEU A 995 17.72 -15.63 -11.00
C LEU A 995 18.91 -16.59 -11.22
N GLY A 996 19.85 -16.65 -10.27
CA GLY A 996 21.13 -17.34 -10.43
C GLY A 996 21.43 -18.37 -9.35
N THR A 997 22.17 -19.42 -9.73
CA THR A 997 22.70 -20.46 -8.84
C THR A 997 24.23 -20.48 -8.92
N LYS A 998 24.89 -19.56 -8.18
CA LYS A 998 26.36 -19.59 -7.97
C LYS A 998 26.80 -21.02 -7.56
N ARG A 999 28.02 -21.45 -7.89
CA ARG A 999 28.49 -22.81 -7.52
C ARG A 999 28.65 -22.94 -6.00
N GLY A 1000 29.47 -22.08 -5.39
CA GLY A 1000 29.46 -21.83 -3.94
C GLY A 1000 28.17 -21.11 -3.53
N ASN A 1001 27.10 -21.88 -3.27
CA ASN A 1001 25.83 -21.38 -2.75
C ASN A 1001 25.40 -22.07 -1.44
N LEU A 1002 26.28 -22.85 -0.80
CA LEU A 1002 26.10 -23.32 0.58
C LEU A 1002 26.62 -22.26 1.54
N PHE A 1003 25.84 -21.93 2.58
CA PHE A 1003 26.16 -20.90 3.58
C PHE A 1003 25.92 -21.44 4.99
N VAL A 1004 26.84 -21.15 5.90
CA VAL A 1004 26.68 -21.34 7.34
C VAL A 1004 25.68 -20.31 7.86
N ILE A 1005 24.68 -20.76 8.65
CA ILE A 1005 23.60 -19.91 9.17
C ILE A 1005 23.39 -20.02 10.70
N GLY A 1006 24.04 -20.98 11.36
CA GLY A 1006 24.04 -21.11 12.81
C GLY A 1006 25.14 -22.04 13.32
N THR A 1007 25.51 -21.89 14.59
CA THR A 1007 26.41 -22.78 15.34
C THR A 1007 25.57 -23.83 16.07
N ILE A 1008 26.05 -25.08 16.16
CA ILE A 1008 25.36 -26.18 16.82
C ILE A 1008 26.06 -26.48 18.16
N SER A 1009 25.28 -26.58 19.24
CA SER A 1009 25.77 -26.92 20.58
C SER A 1009 24.94 -28.07 21.14
N GLY A 1010 25.49 -29.29 21.08
CA GLY A 1010 24.77 -30.53 21.39
C GLY A 1010 23.56 -30.74 20.48
N GLN A 1011 22.35 -30.52 21.02
CA GLN A 1011 21.10 -30.54 20.24
C GLN A 1011 20.55 -29.12 19.93
N GLY A 1012 21.10 -28.07 20.54
CA GLY A 1012 20.72 -26.68 20.29
C GLY A 1012 21.39 -26.08 19.05
N VAL A 1013 20.80 -25.00 18.50
CA VAL A 1013 21.35 -24.25 17.36
C VAL A 1013 21.19 -22.75 17.61
N GLU A 1014 22.29 -22.00 17.54
CA GLU A 1014 22.32 -20.54 17.71
C GLU A 1014 22.60 -19.81 16.38
N PRO A 1015 21.99 -18.63 16.13
CA PRO A 1015 22.23 -17.89 14.89
C PRO A 1015 23.60 -17.19 14.91
N CYS A 1016 24.41 -17.45 13.88
CA CYS A 1016 25.73 -16.83 13.69
C CYS A 1016 25.74 -15.80 12.54
N GLU A 1017 26.91 -15.19 12.25
CA GLU A 1017 27.08 -14.43 11.01
C GLU A 1017 27.05 -15.37 9.79
N GLU A 1018 26.42 -14.93 8.70
CA GLU A 1018 26.16 -15.76 7.52
C GLU A 1018 27.35 -15.73 6.55
N ARG A 1019 28.14 -16.81 6.51
CA ARG A 1019 29.36 -16.95 5.67
C ARG A 1019 29.26 -18.11 4.65
N PRO A 1020 29.95 -18.05 3.50
CA PRO A 1020 30.02 -19.17 2.56
C PRO A 1020 30.63 -20.42 3.19
N CYS A 1021 30.18 -21.61 2.79
CA CYS A 1021 30.89 -22.85 3.08
C CYS A 1021 32.15 -22.99 2.22
N THR A 1022 33.27 -23.37 2.83
CA THR A 1022 34.57 -23.59 2.19
C THR A 1022 35.12 -25.02 2.36
N SER A 1023 34.43 -25.88 3.11
CA SER A 1023 34.93 -27.18 3.58
C SER A 1023 34.02 -28.34 3.15
N GLU A 1024 34.23 -29.51 3.75
CA GLU A 1024 33.42 -30.72 3.62
C GLU A 1024 32.10 -30.62 4.42
N VAL A 1025 31.01 -31.19 3.89
CA VAL A 1025 29.69 -31.24 4.55
C VAL A 1025 29.13 -32.66 4.59
N ALA A 1026 28.30 -32.92 5.60
CA ALA A 1026 27.62 -34.18 5.86
C ALA A 1026 26.10 -33.99 6.05
N PHE A 1027 25.35 -35.10 6.10
CA PHE A 1027 23.92 -35.10 6.41
C PHE A 1027 23.69 -35.38 7.91
N PHE A 1028 22.71 -34.69 8.51
CA PHE A 1028 22.37 -34.91 9.91
C PHE A 1028 21.84 -36.32 10.17
N ASN A 1029 22.42 -36.99 11.17
CA ASN A 1029 21.94 -38.25 11.74
C ASN A 1029 21.16 -38.07 13.05
N ARG A 1030 21.24 -36.89 13.70
CA ARG A 1030 20.63 -36.58 15.02
C ARG A 1030 19.52 -35.52 14.95
N ARG A 1031 18.75 -35.39 16.03
CA ARG A 1031 17.71 -34.35 16.20
C ARG A 1031 18.32 -33.02 16.68
N LEU A 1032 17.74 -31.89 16.24
CA LEU A 1032 18.15 -30.54 16.64
C LEU A 1032 16.93 -29.69 17.05
N GLY A 1033 17.07 -28.82 18.05
CA GLY A 1033 15.98 -27.99 18.58
C GLY A 1033 16.09 -27.69 20.08
N GLY A 1034 14.94 -27.53 20.72
CA GLY A 1034 14.81 -27.16 22.13
C GLY A 1034 14.97 -25.66 22.42
N THR A 1035 14.96 -25.34 23.71
CA THR A 1035 15.23 -24.01 24.26
C THR A 1035 16.73 -23.70 24.28
N LEU A 1036 17.08 -22.43 24.12
CA LEU A 1036 18.37 -21.90 24.53
C LEU A 1036 18.27 -21.64 26.04
N ASP A 1037 18.89 -22.50 26.84
CA ASP A 1037 18.83 -22.41 28.30
C ASP A 1037 19.75 -21.28 28.82
N GLY A 1038 19.43 -20.75 30.00
CA GLY A 1038 19.85 -19.40 30.38
C GLY A 1038 21.30 -19.27 30.83
N SER A 1039 22.11 -18.51 30.07
CA SER A 1039 23.19 -17.68 30.64
C SER A 1039 23.20 -16.29 29.98
N GLY A 1040 22.92 -15.25 30.77
CA GLY A 1040 23.06 -13.84 30.37
C GLY A 1040 21.98 -13.30 29.42
N SER A 1041 21.46 -12.11 29.72
CA SER A 1041 20.57 -11.37 28.82
C SER A 1041 21.34 -10.73 27.64
N ARG A 1042 21.81 -11.55 26.70
CA ARG A 1042 22.37 -11.07 25.43
C ARG A 1042 21.26 -10.88 24.40
N ARG A 1043 21.12 -9.65 23.93
CA ARG A 1043 20.05 -9.20 23.00
C ARG A 1043 20.11 -9.98 21.69
N PRO A 1044 18.98 -10.24 21.01
CA PRO A 1044 18.98 -10.90 19.71
C PRO A 1044 19.83 -10.11 18.70
N LEU A 1045 20.80 -10.77 18.06
CA LEU A 1045 21.64 -10.12 17.04
C LEU A 1045 20.77 -9.60 15.89
N TYR A 1046 20.87 -8.31 15.64
CA TYR A 1046 20.29 -7.67 14.46
C TYR A 1046 21.12 -8.06 13.24
N ILE A 1047 20.60 -8.95 12.39
CA ILE A 1047 21.24 -9.33 11.12
C ILE A 1047 21.37 -8.08 10.24
N HIS A 1048 22.57 -7.50 10.19
CA HIS A 1048 22.91 -6.47 9.22
C HIS A 1048 23.16 -7.14 7.86
N VAL A 1049 22.32 -6.83 6.88
CA VAL A 1049 22.53 -7.30 5.50
C VAL A 1049 23.68 -6.50 4.88
N ARG A 1050 24.91 -6.97 5.11
CA ARG A 1050 26.11 -6.44 4.46
C ARG A 1050 25.99 -6.68 2.96
N ARG A 1051 25.79 -5.62 2.17
CA ARG A 1051 25.92 -5.70 0.71
C ARG A 1051 27.38 -5.96 0.38
N GLU A 1052 27.65 -7.00 -0.42
CA GLU A 1052 28.91 -7.13 -1.13
C GLU A 1052 29.01 -5.95 -2.12
N VAL A 1053 29.83 -4.96 -1.80
CA VAL A 1053 30.37 -4.02 -2.80
C VAL A 1053 31.69 -4.61 -3.25
N THR A 1054 31.72 -5.16 -4.46
CA THR A 1054 32.96 -5.62 -5.09
C THR A 1054 33.87 -4.41 -5.34
N PRO A 1055 35.08 -4.35 -4.76
CA PRO A 1055 36.06 -3.37 -5.19
C PRO A 1055 36.50 -3.70 -6.61
N ILE A 1056 36.47 -2.70 -7.50
CA ILE A 1056 37.16 -2.79 -8.78
C ILE A 1056 38.62 -2.49 -8.47
N ASN A 1057 39.46 -3.51 -8.54
CA ASN A 1057 40.91 -3.35 -8.65
C ASN A 1057 41.28 -3.56 -10.12
N ASN A 1058 42.15 -2.69 -10.64
CA ASN A 1058 42.71 -2.71 -12.00
C ASN A 1058 43.10 -4.16 -12.40
N PHE A 1059 42.82 -4.62 -13.62
CA PHE A 1059 42.72 -3.90 -14.90
C PHE A 1059 41.33 -3.92 -15.55
#